data_AF-A0A1Y4KYV4-F1
#
_entry.id   AF-A0A1Y4KYV4-F1
#
_cell.length_a   1.000
_cell.length_b   1.000
_cell.length_c   1.000
_cell.angle_alpha   90.00
_cell.angle_beta   90.00
_cell.angle_gamma   90.00
#
_symmetry.space_group_name_H-M   'P 1'
#
loop_
_entity.id
_entity.type
_entity.pdbx_description
1 polymer ?
#
loop_
_entity_poly.entity_id
_entity_poly.type
_entity_poly.pdbx_seq_one_letter_code
_entity_poly.pdbx_strand_id
1 'polypeptide(L)'
;MKRVMISLITIALVLTNCVVSFAATINETEVVGENQVFSEEKVKDNDGESNRLQTQQEGEEDSQNASLKTSEKKNQIGYNAHVQDIGWQGWKQEGQIAGTTGQKKRLEAIQIQIQNLKYSGNILYRTHIQNIGWQSWKENGEISGTTGEKLQIEAIEIKLTDELAEKYDLYYRVHSREFGWLGWARNGETAGTIGYAYRVEAIEIKLVDKNQFIPENDKESSKISFISYQTHVQDIGNQPYVLDGAVAGTTGKKLRVEAIRIKLKNLPDSAVDYRVHIQDQGWQEWKKNNELAGTTGEKKQIEAIEIKLNGEAAQKYDIYYRAHCQEFGWLDWAKNGETAGTAGYGYRMEAIQIQLVEKGASVFPEEGVAFKEKLVKYQVYIQGSGSQNVVSDGQVAGTEGKNLRMEGIKIALSSLPGSYVTYRSYIQDEGWQDWKSNMQLSGTTGQSKGIEVIQIQLSGSAASEYDIYYRVHVANLGWLGWTKNGEKAGSRFYNSSIEAIQIQMLKKGDHSIAIGEAYKEGIQNGIDVSEYNGNINWSKVKNSGISFAMLRCVKGSNPNSISVDAKFNQNIKGASDNGISVGVYRYSYADTASETRKEAMAVVNAIQNSGYRIQYPIAYDIEDENVQGDLSKAQLTEIIKIFKGIVENHGYKFMIYANKNWLDNKIDMKSFEDEDVWIARYRDYTPSLGHGYTGAGNVTIWQYSDRGTVPGIQGAVDMNIGYKEY
;
A
#
# COMPACT_ATOMS: atom_id res chain seq x y z
N MET A 1 21.08 -36.44 2.40
CA MET A 1 20.84 -37.14 3.68
C MET A 1 19.64 -36.48 4.38
N LYS A 2 18.86 -37.23 5.19
CA LYS A 2 17.86 -36.86 6.23
C LYS A 2 17.66 -35.34 6.51
N ARG A 3 16.45 -34.72 6.62
CA ARG A 3 15.01 -35.11 6.68
C ARG A 3 14.17 -34.20 5.72
N VAL A 4 12.87 -34.34 5.38
CA VAL A 4 11.71 -35.23 5.72
C VAL A 4 10.70 -34.75 6.81
N MET A 5 9.42 -34.55 6.40
CA MET A 5 8.16 -34.35 7.19
C MET A 5 8.01 -33.02 7.99
N ILE A 6 6.80 -32.47 8.31
CA ILE A 6 5.39 -32.98 8.38
C ILE A 6 4.42 -32.06 7.57
N SER A 7 3.20 -32.53 7.24
CA SER A 7 2.15 -31.83 6.47
C SER A 7 0.88 -31.50 7.29
N LEU A 8 0.05 -30.58 6.74
CA LEU A 8 -1.43 -30.50 6.80
C LEU A 8 -2.18 -30.52 8.15
N ILE A 9 -2.97 -29.46 8.38
CA ILE A 9 -4.36 -29.57 8.88
C ILE A 9 -5.26 -28.69 8.00
N THR A 10 -6.42 -29.23 7.61
CA THR A 10 -7.49 -28.54 6.89
C THR A 10 -8.79 -28.68 7.69
N ILE A 11 -9.59 -27.62 7.79
CA ILE A 11 -11.05 -27.69 8.03
C ILE A 11 -11.67 -26.43 7.41
N ALA A 12 -12.85 -26.59 6.82
CA ALA A 12 -13.68 -25.51 6.29
C ALA A 12 -15.10 -25.66 6.82
N LEU A 13 -15.86 -24.55 6.90
CA LEU A 13 -17.31 -24.58 7.06
C LEU A 13 -17.94 -23.43 6.24
N VAL A 14 -19.16 -23.66 5.73
CA VAL A 14 -19.76 -22.89 4.62
C VAL A 14 -21.29 -22.81 4.78
N LEU A 15 -21.86 -21.59 4.66
CA LEU A 15 -23.32 -21.27 4.59
C LEU A 15 -24.16 -21.70 5.84
N THR A 16 -25.39 -21.22 6.12
CA THR A 16 -26.36 -20.23 5.56
C THR A 16 -27.03 -19.52 6.78
N ASN A 17 -27.97 -18.56 6.78
CA ASN A 17 -28.99 -17.95 5.89
C ASN A 17 -28.97 -16.40 6.08
N CYS A 18 -29.52 -15.51 5.25
CA CYS A 18 -30.78 -15.39 4.48
C CYS A 18 -31.99 -14.79 5.25
N VAL A 19 -32.23 -13.49 5.01
CA VAL A 19 -33.51 -12.74 4.83
C VAL A 19 -34.67 -12.94 5.84
N VAL A 20 -35.21 -11.81 6.37
CA VAL A 20 -36.60 -11.30 6.13
C VAL A 20 -36.75 -9.87 6.71
N SER A 21 -37.50 -9.02 6.00
CA SER A 21 -37.82 -7.62 6.35
C SER A 21 -39.00 -7.49 7.33
N PHE A 22 -39.22 -6.31 7.92
CA PHE A 22 -40.43 -5.48 7.71
C PHE A 22 -40.28 -4.08 8.35
N ALA A 23 -41.20 -3.14 8.07
CA ALA A 23 -41.09 -1.73 8.47
C ALA A 23 -42.42 -1.06 8.87
N ALA A 24 -42.29 -0.06 9.76
CA ALA A 24 -43.23 1.05 10.10
C ALA A 24 -42.37 2.20 10.74
N THR A 25 -42.73 3.48 10.95
CA THR A 25 -44.01 4.27 10.98
C THR A 25 -44.93 3.96 12.19
N ILE A 26 -45.87 4.79 12.66
CA ILE A 26 -46.56 5.99 12.12
C ILE A 26 -46.62 7.13 13.19
N ASN A 27 -46.58 8.38 12.71
CA ASN A 27 -47.09 9.69 13.20
C ASN A 27 -47.63 9.85 14.65
N GLU A 28 -47.14 10.86 15.40
CA GLU A 28 -47.68 12.24 15.61
C GLU A 28 -48.74 12.39 16.71
N THR A 29 -48.53 13.34 17.64
CA THR A 29 -49.28 14.63 17.65
C THR A 29 -48.71 15.59 18.69
N GLU A 30 -48.73 16.89 18.38
CA GLU A 30 -48.49 17.98 19.34
C GLU A 30 -49.80 18.31 20.09
N VAL A 31 -49.73 19.05 21.20
CA VAL A 31 -50.32 20.41 21.28
C VAL A 31 -49.85 21.17 22.53
N VAL A 32 -49.61 22.45 22.28
CA VAL A 32 -49.17 23.56 23.15
C VAL A 32 -50.01 23.75 24.44
N GLY A 33 -49.36 24.27 25.49
CA GLY A 33 -50.02 24.94 26.63
C GLY A 33 -49.02 25.77 27.47
N GLU A 34 -49.11 27.10 27.41
CA GLU A 34 -48.21 28.02 28.14
C GLU A 34 -48.83 28.57 29.45
N ASN A 35 -47.96 29.14 30.31
CA ASN A 35 -48.22 30.30 31.19
C ASN A 35 -49.16 30.11 32.41
N GLN A 36 -48.98 30.79 33.57
CA GLN A 36 -47.86 31.49 34.24
C GLN A 36 -48.32 31.94 35.67
N VAL A 37 -47.48 32.69 36.41
CA VAL A 37 -47.86 33.73 37.41
C VAL A 37 -48.33 33.35 38.84
N PHE A 38 -47.49 33.75 39.82
CA PHE A 38 -47.79 34.32 41.18
C PHE A 38 -48.53 33.48 42.27
N SER A 39 -48.40 33.73 43.58
CA SER A 39 -47.39 34.43 44.43
C SER A 39 -47.68 34.21 45.93
N GLU A 40 -46.70 34.48 46.81
CA GLU A 40 -46.75 35.03 48.21
C GLU A 40 -48.02 34.90 49.10
N GLU A 41 -48.00 34.84 50.43
CA GLU A 41 -47.03 34.55 51.53
C GLU A 41 -47.83 34.70 52.87
N LYS A 42 -47.20 34.49 54.05
CA LYS A 42 -47.57 34.99 55.40
C LYS A 42 -48.68 34.28 56.22
N VAL A 43 -48.61 34.20 57.56
CA VAL A 43 -47.49 34.31 58.54
C VAL A 43 -47.98 33.91 59.97
N LYS A 44 -47.05 33.64 60.93
CA LYS A 44 -47.22 33.68 62.42
C LYS A 44 -48.05 32.55 63.08
N ASP A 45 -47.86 32.16 64.36
CA ASP A 45 -46.85 32.51 65.41
C ASP A 45 -46.80 31.40 66.53
N ASN A 46 -45.71 31.40 67.32
CA ASN A 46 -45.54 30.98 68.73
C ASN A 46 -45.68 29.52 69.26
N ASP A 47 -44.51 28.98 69.69
CA ASP A 47 -44.08 28.63 71.07
C ASP A 47 -44.76 27.55 71.98
N GLY A 48 -43.93 26.57 72.40
CA GLY A 48 -43.82 26.04 73.79
C GLY A 48 -44.83 24.99 74.31
N GLU A 49 -44.51 24.13 75.30
CA GLU A 49 -43.24 23.70 75.90
C GLU A 49 -43.45 22.38 76.73
N SER A 50 -42.36 21.72 77.17
CA SER A 50 -42.25 20.93 78.42
C SER A 50 -42.72 19.44 78.54
N ASN A 51 -41.80 18.51 78.21
CA ASN A 51 -41.04 17.65 79.18
C ASN A 51 -41.75 16.69 80.19
N ARG A 52 -41.53 15.35 80.08
CA ARG A 52 -40.85 14.44 81.09
C ARG A 52 -41.19 12.92 81.02
N LEU A 53 -40.13 12.08 81.11
CA LEU A 53 -39.93 10.79 81.88
C LEU A 53 -40.98 9.65 81.78
N GLN A 54 -40.69 8.33 81.90
CA GLN A 54 -39.46 7.51 82.10
C GLN A 54 -39.65 6.12 81.39
N THR A 55 -39.05 4.94 81.64
CA THR A 55 -38.30 4.36 82.79
C THR A 55 -37.11 3.46 82.33
N GLN A 56 -37.03 2.17 82.71
CA GLN A 56 -35.85 1.29 82.73
C GLN A 56 -36.23 -0.22 82.78
N GLN A 57 -35.34 -1.12 82.31
CA GLN A 57 -34.62 -2.20 83.04
C GLN A 57 -33.81 -3.04 82.00
N GLU A 58 -32.48 -3.24 82.11
CA GLU A 58 -31.70 -4.19 82.95
C GLU A 58 -31.86 -5.67 82.50
N GLY A 59 -30.81 -6.49 82.33
CA GLY A 59 -29.34 -6.33 82.42
C GLY A 59 -28.62 -7.53 81.73
N GLU A 60 -27.31 -7.79 81.85
CA GLU A 60 -26.23 -7.09 82.59
C GLU A 60 -25.09 -6.60 81.64
N GLU A 61 -23.81 -7.02 81.59
CA GLU A 61 -22.94 -8.00 82.28
C GLU A 61 -21.45 -7.48 82.21
N ASP A 62 -20.47 -8.20 82.79
CA ASP A 62 -19.05 -7.78 82.96
C ASP A 62 -18.13 -8.15 81.74
N SER A 63 -16.90 -7.63 81.54
CA SER A 63 -15.94 -7.07 82.51
C SER A 63 -15.05 -5.92 81.98
N GLN A 64 -14.51 -5.15 82.93
CA GLN A 64 -13.67 -3.98 82.69
C GLN A 64 -12.18 -4.29 82.55
N ASN A 65 -11.47 -3.58 81.64
CA ASN A 65 -10.27 -2.83 82.05
C ASN A 65 -9.95 -1.68 81.07
N ALA A 66 -10.35 -0.45 81.41
CA ALA A 66 -10.14 0.72 80.56
C ALA A 66 -8.89 1.51 81.00
N SER A 67 -7.80 1.43 80.21
CA SER A 67 -6.65 2.32 80.36
C SER A 67 -6.86 3.60 79.55
N LEU A 68 -6.87 4.75 80.22
CA LEU A 68 -7.06 6.06 79.60
C LEU A 68 -5.94 6.37 78.60
N LYS A 69 -6.30 6.59 77.33
CA LYS A 69 -5.44 7.28 76.36
C LYS A 69 -6.10 8.55 75.87
N THR A 70 -5.40 9.66 76.08
CA THR A 70 -5.71 10.96 75.50
C THR A 70 -5.67 10.91 73.98
N SER A 71 -6.61 11.60 73.31
CA SER A 71 -6.59 11.75 71.85
C SER A 71 -5.41 12.64 71.43
N GLU A 72 -4.39 12.07 70.81
CA GLU A 72 -3.28 12.85 70.25
C GLU A 72 -3.76 13.75 69.10
N LYS A 73 -3.23 14.97 69.03
CA LYS A 73 -3.35 15.81 67.84
C LYS A 73 -2.50 15.20 66.72
N LYS A 74 -3.12 14.55 65.73
CA LYS A 74 -2.49 14.25 64.44
C LYS A 74 -2.53 15.49 63.55
N ASN A 75 -1.46 15.77 62.82
CA ASN A 75 -1.46 16.70 61.70
C ASN A 75 -2.56 16.29 60.70
N GLN A 76 -3.35 17.25 60.21
CA GLN A 76 -4.44 17.00 59.26
C GLN A 76 -4.25 17.86 58.01
N ILE A 77 -3.89 17.24 56.89
CA ILE A 77 -3.78 17.94 55.61
C ILE A 77 -5.14 18.08 54.93
N GLY A 78 -5.46 19.31 54.52
CA GLY A 78 -6.66 19.64 53.77
C GLY A 78 -6.33 20.46 52.52
N TYR A 79 -7.01 20.20 51.41
CA TYR A 79 -6.82 20.91 50.16
C TYR A 79 -8.14 21.20 49.44
N ASN A 80 -8.24 22.38 48.83
CA ASN A 80 -9.44 22.87 48.14
C ASN A 80 -9.05 23.26 46.71
N ALA A 81 -9.90 22.93 45.73
CA ALA A 81 -9.62 23.15 44.31
C ALA A 81 -10.71 24.01 43.65
N HIS A 82 -10.29 25.01 42.88
CA HIS A 82 -11.17 25.84 42.05
C HIS A 82 -11.24 25.24 40.65
N VAL A 83 -12.42 24.73 40.28
CA VAL A 83 -12.64 24.03 39.02
C VAL A 83 -13.46 24.90 38.07
N GLN A 84 -13.07 24.90 36.79
CA GLN A 84 -13.76 25.61 35.72
C GLN A 84 -15.29 25.37 35.75
N ASP A 85 -16.06 26.47 35.69
CA ASP A 85 -17.54 26.52 35.75
C ASP A 85 -18.16 25.66 36.89
N ILE A 86 -17.44 25.50 38.00
CA ILE A 86 -17.92 24.91 39.27
C ILE A 86 -17.52 25.82 40.46
N GLY A 87 -16.33 26.44 40.41
CA GLY A 87 -15.76 27.20 41.52
C GLY A 87 -15.04 26.29 42.53
N TRP A 88 -14.94 26.75 43.79
CA TRP A 88 -14.32 25.99 44.87
C TRP A 88 -15.18 24.80 45.30
N GLN A 89 -14.64 23.59 45.22
CA GLN A 89 -15.36 22.34 45.54
C GLN A 89 -15.41 21.97 47.04
N GLY A 90 -14.88 22.83 47.91
CA GLY A 90 -14.76 22.60 49.35
C GLY A 90 -13.60 21.67 49.71
N TRP A 91 -13.10 21.84 50.93
CA TRP A 91 -11.93 21.14 51.45
C TRP A 91 -12.06 19.61 51.40
N LYS A 92 -11.08 18.98 50.76
CA LYS A 92 -10.83 17.54 50.75
C LYS A 92 -9.74 17.20 51.77
N GLN A 93 -9.81 16.01 52.32
CA GLN A 93 -8.83 15.46 53.27
C GLN A 93 -7.80 14.57 52.54
N GLU A 94 -6.77 14.15 53.27
CA GLU A 94 -5.78 13.14 52.87
C GLU A 94 -6.34 12.02 51.96
N GLY A 95 -5.74 11.85 50.78
CA GLY A 95 -6.08 10.80 49.82
C GLY A 95 -7.41 10.97 49.06
N GLN A 96 -8.19 12.02 49.33
CA GLN A 96 -9.42 12.30 48.58
C GLN A 96 -9.11 13.06 47.28
N ILE A 97 -9.89 12.83 46.22
CA ILE A 97 -9.71 13.55 44.96
C ILE A 97 -10.33 14.96 45.08
N ALA A 98 -9.51 15.98 44.80
CA ALA A 98 -9.98 17.35 44.58
C ALA A 98 -9.89 17.66 43.07
N GLY A 99 -10.98 18.17 42.47
CA GLY A 99 -11.10 18.37 41.03
C GLY A 99 -12.20 17.52 40.39
N THR A 100 -12.00 17.14 39.14
CA THR A 100 -12.88 16.25 38.36
C THR A 100 -12.06 15.34 37.46
N THR A 101 -12.34 14.04 37.45
CA THR A 101 -11.75 13.10 36.48
C THR A 101 -12.70 12.91 35.30
N GLY A 102 -12.22 13.03 34.07
CA GLY A 102 -12.97 12.72 32.84
C GLY A 102 -14.05 13.74 32.43
N GLN A 103 -14.43 14.68 33.30
CA GLN A 103 -15.45 15.71 33.02
C GLN A 103 -14.93 16.86 32.14
N LYS A 104 -13.66 16.82 31.71
CA LYS A 104 -13.02 17.78 30.80
C LYS A 104 -12.90 19.23 31.32
N LYS A 105 -13.01 19.44 32.63
CA LYS A 105 -12.83 20.74 33.31
C LYS A 105 -11.40 20.88 33.85
N ARG A 106 -10.85 22.09 33.82
CA ARG A 106 -9.53 22.44 34.40
C ARG A 106 -9.64 22.79 35.89
N LEU A 107 -8.58 22.54 36.65
CA LEU A 107 -8.26 23.36 37.82
C LEU A 107 -7.71 24.71 37.37
N GLU A 108 -8.13 25.77 38.05
CA GLU A 108 -7.68 27.15 37.82
C GLU A 108 -6.86 27.68 39.02
N ALA A 109 -7.24 27.26 40.24
CA ALA A 109 -6.54 27.58 41.48
C ALA A 109 -6.65 26.45 42.52
N ILE A 110 -5.77 26.49 43.53
CA ILE A 110 -5.72 25.55 44.66
C ILE A 110 -5.37 26.28 45.97
N GLN A 111 -5.89 25.78 47.09
CA GLN A 111 -5.44 26.10 48.45
C GLN A 111 -5.05 24.81 49.17
N ILE A 112 -4.00 24.84 49.98
CA ILE A 112 -3.52 23.68 50.75
C ILE A 112 -3.15 24.14 52.15
N GLN A 113 -3.58 23.41 53.18
CA GLN A 113 -3.29 23.70 54.58
C GLN A 113 -3.00 22.42 55.36
N ILE A 114 -2.23 22.55 56.45
CA ILE A 114 -2.11 21.53 57.48
C ILE A 114 -2.64 22.12 58.78
N GLN A 115 -3.67 21.49 59.33
CA GLN A 115 -4.27 21.84 60.62
C GLN A 115 -3.72 20.94 61.74
N ASN A 116 -3.93 21.38 62.98
CA ASN A 116 -3.54 20.64 64.20
C ASN A 116 -2.03 20.30 64.29
N LEU A 117 -1.19 21.20 63.78
CA LEU A 117 0.28 21.09 63.76
C LEU A 117 0.87 20.69 65.14
N LYS A 118 1.48 19.51 65.18
CA LYS A 118 2.22 18.95 66.33
C LYS A 118 3.71 19.37 66.34
N TYR A 119 4.21 19.88 65.20
CA TYR A 119 5.60 20.24 64.95
C TYR A 119 5.68 21.60 64.25
N SER A 120 6.80 22.31 64.38
CA SER A 120 7.03 23.59 63.70
C SER A 120 7.31 23.43 62.21
N GLY A 121 7.01 24.48 61.44
CA GLY A 121 7.15 24.53 59.99
C GLY A 121 5.84 24.84 59.28
N ASN A 122 5.91 24.86 57.95
CA ASN A 122 4.85 25.30 57.06
C ASN A 122 4.70 24.32 55.86
N ILE A 123 3.61 24.47 55.11
CA ILE A 123 3.43 23.85 53.80
C ILE A 123 3.57 24.91 52.71
N LEU A 124 4.50 24.67 51.78
CA LEU A 124 4.81 25.58 50.68
C LEU A 124 4.40 24.94 49.35
N TYR A 125 3.58 25.63 48.55
CA TYR A 125 3.15 25.17 47.23
C TYR A 125 3.28 26.26 46.17
N ARG A 126 3.40 25.86 44.90
CA ARG A 126 3.25 26.76 43.75
C ARG A 126 2.67 26.03 42.56
N THR A 127 2.03 26.75 41.66
CA THR A 127 1.43 26.22 40.43
C THR A 127 2.08 26.82 39.18
N HIS A 128 2.19 26.01 38.13
CA HIS A 128 2.55 26.41 36.79
C HIS A 128 1.27 26.72 36.02
N ILE A 129 1.03 27.98 35.70
CA ILE A 129 -0.19 28.44 35.04
C ILE A 129 0.06 28.69 33.55
N GLN A 130 -0.89 28.27 32.73
CA GLN A 130 -0.89 28.51 31.29
C GLN A 130 -0.57 29.97 30.95
N ASN A 131 0.37 30.18 30.02
CA ASN A 131 0.87 31.50 29.56
C ASN A 131 1.56 32.37 30.63
N ILE A 132 1.65 31.94 31.90
CA ILE A 132 2.30 32.67 33.00
C ILE A 132 3.57 31.95 33.49
N GLY A 133 3.55 30.61 33.53
CA GLY A 133 4.61 29.78 34.10
C GLY A 133 4.45 29.59 35.62
N TRP A 134 5.56 29.27 36.29
CA TRP A 134 5.59 29.08 37.74
C TRP A 134 5.35 30.39 38.51
N GLN A 135 4.32 30.39 39.36
CA GLN A 135 4.11 31.46 40.33
C GLN A 135 5.06 31.35 41.54
N SER A 136 5.11 32.42 42.36
CA SER A 136 5.76 32.41 43.67
C SER A 136 5.21 31.33 44.59
N TRP A 137 6.03 30.87 45.54
CA TRP A 137 5.60 29.96 46.60
C TRP A 137 4.50 30.61 47.47
N LYS A 138 3.58 29.77 47.92
CA LYS A 138 2.38 30.08 48.70
C LYS A 138 2.32 29.21 49.94
N GLU A 139 1.84 29.81 51.02
CA GLU A 139 1.85 29.22 52.36
C GLU A 139 0.46 28.68 52.78
N ASN A 140 0.40 28.05 53.96
CA ASN A 140 -0.78 27.43 54.55
C ASN A 140 -2.10 28.21 54.37
N GLY A 141 -2.94 27.76 53.43
CA GLY A 141 -4.28 28.29 53.16
C GLY A 141 -4.36 29.40 52.10
N GLU A 142 -3.23 29.91 51.60
CA GLU A 142 -3.20 30.90 50.52
C GLU A 142 -3.73 30.33 49.19
N ILE A 143 -4.06 31.21 48.24
CA ILE A 143 -4.43 30.80 46.87
C ILE A 143 -3.17 30.76 45.99
N SER A 144 -2.93 29.60 45.36
CA SER A 144 -2.03 29.47 44.22
C SER A 144 -2.85 29.21 42.96
N GLY A 145 -2.49 29.86 41.85
CA GLY A 145 -3.20 29.84 40.58
C GLY A 145 -3.94 31.13 40.27
N THR A 146 -5.10 31.02 39.61
CA THR A 146 -5.95 32.15 39.20
C THR A 146 -7.44 31.81 39.34
N THR A 147 -8.27 32.78 39.72
CA THR A 147 -9.74 32.62 39.77
C THR A 147 -10.40 33.67 38.87
N GLY A 148 -11.22 33.25 37.91
CA GLY A 148 -11.92 34.14 36.97
C GLY A 148 -11.17 34.40 35.65
N GLU A 149 -9.84 34.36 35.64
CA GLU A 149 -8.98 34.60 34.46
C GLU A 149 -9.07 33.49 33.38
N LYS A 150 -9.77 32.38 33.64
CA LYS A 150 -9.96 31.23 32.75
C LYS A 150 -8.67 30.49 32.34
N LEU A 151 -7.55 30.75 33.01
CA LEU A 151 -6.30 30.04 32.83
C LEU A 151 -6.29 28.71 33.61
N GLN A 152 -5.56 27.73 33.09
CA GLN A 152 -5.43 26.38 33.67
C GLN A 152 -4.14 26.23 34.47
N ILE A 153 -4.22 25.45 35.55
CA ILE A 153 -3.04 24.81 36.16
C ILE A 153 -2.56 23.70 35.21
N GLU A 154 -1.27 23.71 34.92
CA GLU A 154 -0.59 22.69 34.08
C GLU A 154 0.31 21.78 34.92
N ALA A 155 0.91 22.30 35.98
CA ALA A 155 1.68 21.54 36.97
C ALA A 155 1.66 22.19 38.37
N ILE A 156 2.09 21.45 39.39
CA ILE A 156 2.17 21.88 40.79
C ILE A 156 3.43 21.32 41.46
N GLU A 157 3.99 22.06 42.41
CA GLU A 157 5.02 21.61 43.36
C GLU A 157 4.55 21.90 44.78
N ILE A 158 4.81 20.98 45.73
CA ILE A 158 4.43 21.14 47.14
C ILE A 158 5.51 20.53 48.04
N LYS A 159 5.92 21.24 49.09
CA LYS A 159 6.93 20.78 50.07
C LYS A 159 6.61 21.26 51.47
N LEU A 160 7.29 20.68 52.45
CA LEU A 160 7.24 21.07 53.86
C LEU A 160 8.49 21.87 54.23
N THR A 161 8.46 22.56 55.37
CA THR A 161 9.65 23.20 55.99
C THR A 161 9.90 22.66 57.40
N ASP A 162 11.08 22.96 57.94
CA ASP A 162 11.43 22.81 59.36
C ASP A 162 11.14 21.39 59.91
N GLU A 163 10.64 21.27 61.14
CA GLU A 163 10.38 19.95 61.77
C GLU A 163 9.34 19.13 60.99
N LEU A 164 8.37 19.75 60.30
CA LEU A 164 7.45 19.00 59.43
C LEU A 164 8.19 18.27 58.31
N ALA A 165 9.18 18.92 57.67
CA ALA A 165 10.03 18.29 56.66
C ALA A 165 10.97 17.21 57.26
N GLU A 166 11.24 17.26 58.56
CA GLU A 166 11.97 16.18 59.24
C GLU A 166 11.09 14.97 59.60
N LYS A 167 9.83 15.18 59.99
CA LYS A 167 8.96 14.10 60.51
C LYS A 167 8.01 13.49 59.48
N TYR A 168 7.71 14.22 58.39
CA TYR A 168 6.76 13.80 57.36
C TYR A 168 7.39 13.77 55.96
N ASP A 169 6.82 12.92 55.11
CA ASP A 169 6.88 13.05 53.66
C ASP A 169 5.54 13.55 53.13
N LEU A 170 5.60 14.37 52.09
CA LEU A 170 4.42 14.80 51.35
C LEU A 170 4.46 14.20 49.95
N TYR A 171 3.44 13.41 49.63
CA TYR A 171 3.25 12.80 48.32
C TYR A 171 2.01 13.38 47.63
N TYR A 172 2.12 13.73 46.35
CA TYR A 172 1.01 14.25 45.56
C TYR A 172 1.09 13.80 44.10
N ARG A 173 -0.07 13.68 43.46
CA ARG A 173 -0.18 13.39 42.03
C ARG A 173 -1.34 14.14 41.41
N VAL A 174 -1.30 14.30 40.08
CA VAL A 174 -2.34 15.01 39.32
C VAL A 174 -2.91 14.16 38.19
N HIS A 175 -4.19 14.37 37.90
CA HIS A 175 -4.84 13.87 36.71
C HIS A 175 -4.69 14.90 35.59
N SER A 176 -3.81 14.65 34.62
CA SER A 176 -3.67 15.47 33.41
C SER A 176 -4.64 14.98 32.34
N ARG A 177 -5.21 15.93 31.57
CA ARG A 177 -6.24 15.69 30.54
C ARG A 177 -5.97 14.48 29.62
N GLU A 178 -4.75 14.37 29.08
CA GLU A 178 -4.42 13.39 28.02
C GLU A 178 -3.58 12.21 28.54
N PHE A 179 -2.98 12.30 29.74
CA PHE A 179 -2.18 11.22 30.33
C PHE A 179 -2.86 10.51 31.52
N GLY A 180 -4.02 11.00 31.97
CA GLY A 180 -4.69 10.50 33.16
C GLY A 180 -3.93 10.83 34.45
N TRP A 181 -4.03 9.95 35.45
CA TRP A 181 -3.23 10.06 36.68
C TRP A 181 -1.75 9.79 36.40
N LEU A 182 -0.93 10.83 36.58
CA LEU A 182 0.54 10.72 36.60
C LEU A 182 1.02 10.06 37.90
N GLY A 183 2.33 9.82 37.98
CA GLY A 183 2.99 9.29 39.16
C GLY A 183 2.97 10.23 40.37
N TRP A 184 3.49 9.73 41.49
CA TRP A 184 3.56 10.47 42.75
C TRP A 184 4.84 11.30 42.82
N ALA A 185 4.70 12.63 42.82
CA ALA A 185 5.76 13.54 43.24
C ALA A 185 5.92 13.51 44.76
N ARG A 186 7.15 13.72 45.24
CA ARG A 186 7.53 13.82 46.65
C ARG A 186 8.19 15.17 46.95
N ASN A 187 7.86 15.78 48.10
CA ASN A 187 8.62 16.85 48.76
C ASN A 187 9.16 18.02 47.88
N GLY A 188 8.45 18.45 46.84
CA GLY A 188 8.81 19.59 45.99
C GLY A 188 9.12 19.24 44.54
N GLU A 189 9.09 17.96 44.15
CA GLU A 189 9.12 17.52 42.76
C GLU A 189 7.91 18.06 41.97
N THR A 190 8.06 18.27 40.66
CA THR A 190 6.93 18.68 39.81
C THR A 190 5.93 17.52 39.63
N ALA A 191 4.64 17.79 39.86
CA ALA A 191 3.54 16.95 39.39
C ALA A 191 2.78 17.67 38.26
N GLY A 192 2.70 17.08 37.06
CA GLY A 192 1.92 17.63 35.93
C GLY A 192 2.66 17.77 34.60
N THR A 193 2.10 18.56 33.69
CA THR A 193 2.43 18.59 32.25
C THR A 193 2.98 19.95 31.80
N ILE A 194 4.24 20.25 32.16
CA ILE A 194 4.90 21.50 31.78
C ILE A 194 5.01 21.59 30.26
N GLY A 195 4.41 22.62 29.68
CA GLY A 195 4.59 22.96 28.28
C GLY A 195 3.91 22.04 27.28
N TYR A 196 3.04 21.10 27.70
CA TYR A 196 2.10 20.41 26.79
C TYR A 196 0.80 21.20 26.56
N ALA A 197 0.57 22.26 27.35
CA ALA A 197 -0.73 22.93 27.48
C ALA A 197 -1.90 22.00 27.85
N TYR A 198 -1.60 20.85 28.47
CA TYR A 198 -2.60 19.97 29.07
C TYR A 198 -2.87 20.43 30.50
N ARG A 199 -4.15 20.71 30.77
CA ARG A 199 -4.67 21.04 32.10
C ARG A 199 -4.51 19.88 33.08
N VAL A 200 -4.28 20.22 34.34
CA VAL A 200 -4.67 19.41 35.49
C VAL A 200 -6.20 19.47 35.62
N GLU A 201 -6.84 18.31 35.73
CA GLU A 201 -8.28 18.16 35.97
C GLU A 201 -8.58 17.74 37.42
N ALA A 202 -7.64 17.08 38.11
CA ALA A 202 -7.74 16.73 39.53
C ALA A 202 -6.37 16.54 40.21
N ILE A 203 -6.35 16.53 41.55
CA ILE A 203 -5.19 16.31 42.41
C ILE A 203 -5.54 15.40 43.61
N GLU A 204 -4.57 14.61 44.06
CA GLU A 204 -4.60 13.79 45.28
C GLU A 204 -3.32 14.07 46.10
N ILE A 205 -3.41 14.24 47.42
CA ILE A 205 -2.30 14.59 48.31
C ILE A 205 -2.35 13.74 49.59
N LYS A 206 -1.19 13.28 50.08
CA LYS A 206 -1.01 12.50 51.31
C LYS A 206 0.16 13.03 52.13
N LEU A 207 -0.01 13.13 53.44
CA LEU A 207 0.97 13.60 54.43
C LEU A 207 1.28 12.46 55.41
N VAL A 208 2.34 11.72 55.10
CA VAL A 208 2.67 10.45 55.76
C VAL A 208 3.89 10.59 56.65
N ASP A 209 3.95 9.86 57.76
CA ASP A 209 5.15 9.84 58.60
C ASP A 209 6.37 9.38 57.76
N LYS A 210 7.54 9.96 58.01
CA LYS A 210 8.67 9.91 57.07
C LYS A 210 9.13 8.47 56.75
N ASN A 211 9.25 8.18 55.45
CA ASN A 211 9.54 6.86 54.88
C ASN A 211 8.49 5.76 55.15
N GLN A 212 7.26 6.08 55.59
CA GLN A 212 6.19 5.10 55.82
C GLN A 212 5.27 4.85 54.60
N PHE A 213 5.48 5.54 53.47
CA PHE A 213 4.76 5.30 52.22
C PHE A 213 5.72 4.93 51.10
N ILE A 214 5.38 3.87 50.37
CA ILE A 214 6.04 3.45 49.14
C ILE A 214 4.96 3.53 48.04
N PRO A 215 5.07 4.43 47.06
CA PRO A 215 4.08 4.54 45.98
C PRO A 215 3.99 3.25 45.15
N GLU A 216 2.77 2.82 44.84
CA GLU A 216 2.57 1.75 43.86
C GLU A 216 2.76 2.28 42.42
N ASN A 217 3.72 1.68 41.71
CA ASN A 217 4.18 1.95 40.35
C ASN A 217 5.10 3.19 40.19
N ASP A 218 6.25 2.91 39.59
CA ASP A 218 7.35 3.85 39.31
C ASP A 218 7.07 4.69 38.04
N LYS A 219 5.90 5.32 37.99
CA LYS A 219 5.54 6.25 36.92
C LYS A 219 6.09 7.63 37.22
N GLU A 220 6.53 8.36 36.19
CA GLU A 220 6.92 9.75 36.34
C GLU A 220 5.75 10.62 36.82
N SER A 221 6.05 11.50 37.77
CA SER A 221 5.13 12.48 38.34
C SER A 221 4.83 13.66 37.42
N SER A 222 5.74 13.96 36.49
CA SER A 222 5.57 15.02 35.49
C SER A 222 6.05 14.64 34.11
N LYS A 223 5.62 15.41 33.11
CA LYS A 223 6.10 15.36 31.72
C LYS A 223 6.44 16.79 31.26
N ILE A 224 7.57 16.94 30.59
CA ILE A 224 8.06 18.21 30.04
C ILE A 224 8.06 18.15 28.51
N SER A 225 7.57 19.20 27.87
CA SER A 225 7.52 19.36 26.43
C SER A 225 8.71 20.18 25.94
N PHE A 226 9.52 19.57 25.06
CA PHE A 226 10.73 20.19 24.53
C PHE A 226 10.59 20.75 23.12
N ILE A 227 9.42 20.64 22.47
CA ILE A 227 9.19 21.12 21.10
C ILE A 227 8.01 22.10 21.01
N SER A 228 8.10 23.03 20.06
CA SER A 228 7.07 24.03 19.83
C SER A 228 7.10 24.52 18.38
N TYR A 229 5.94 24.62 17.76
CA TYR A 229 5.81 24.87 16.32
C TYR A 229 4.59 25.73 15.99
N GLN A 230 4.64 26.44 14.87
CA GLN A 230 3.51 27.19 14.34
C GLN A 230 3.44 27.07 12.82
N THR A 231 2.23 27.17 12.28
CA THR A 231 1.93 27.17 10.85
C THR A 231 1.46 28.55 10.38
N HIS A 232 1.81 28.90 9.14
CA HIS A 232 1.15 29.95 8.38
C HIS A 232 0.06 29.27 7.54
N VAL A 233 -1.20 29.65 7.75
CA VAL A 233 -2.35 29.07 7.05
C VAL A 233 -2.98 30.10 6.14
N GLN A 234 -3.37 29.68 4.94
CA GLN A 234 -4.15 30.47 4.00
C GLN A 234 -5.30 31.21 4.70
N ASP A 235 -5.45 32.50 4.38
CA ASP A 235 -6.55 33.39 4.81
C ASP A 235 -6.70 33.54 6.35
N ILE A 236 -5.77 32.98 7.13
CA ILE A 236 -5.65 33.09 8.60
C ILE A 236 -4.32 33.76 9.00
N GLY A 237 -3.25 33.52 8.25
CA GLY A 237 -1.90 34.01 8.55
C GLY A 237 -1.14 33.10 9.54
N ASN A 238 -0.23 33.70 10.31
CA ASN A 238 0.53 32.97 11.34
C ASN A 238 -0.40 32.59 12.51
N GLN A 239 -0.56 31.30 12.77
CA GLN A 239 -1.19 30.82 14.00
C GLN A 239 -0.22 30.91 15.20
N PRO A 240 -0.72 30.86 16.45
CA PRO A 240 0.15 30.78 17.63
C PRO A 240 1.05 29.54 17.65
N TYR A 241 2.14 29.61 18.41
CA TYR A 241 2.95 28.42 18.72
C TYR A 241 2.15 27.41 19.53
N VAL A 242 1.92 26.24 18.94
CA VAL A 242 1.52 25.04 19.65
C VAL A 242 2.76 24.31 20.19
N LEU A 243 2.52 23.18 20.85
CA LEU A 243 3.47 22.44 21.66
C LEU A 243 3.40 20.95 21.29
N ASP A 244 4.21 20.11 21.92
CA ASP A 244 4.27 18.67 21.70
C ASP A 244 2.88 18.00 21.56
N GLY A 245 2.70 17.24 20.47
CA GLY A 245 1.46 16.53 20.12
C GLY A 245 0.28 17.38 19.64
N ALA A 246 0.27 18.71 19.84
CA ALA A 246 -0.88 19.55 19.52
C ALA A 246 -1.01 19.90 18.01
N VAL A 247 -2.24 19.91 17.49
CA VAL A 247 -2.48 20.20 16.06
C VAL A 247 -2.16 21.66 15.71
N ALA A 248 -1.20 21.87 14.79
CA ALA A 248 -1.01 23.14 14.09
C ALA A 248 -1.68 23.09 12.70
N GLY A 249 -2.31 24.17 12.26
CA GLY A 249 -3.05 24.24 11.00
C GLY A 249 -4.56 24.26 11.18
N THR A 250 -5.30 23.68 10.25
CA THR A 250 -6.75 23.48 10.33
C THR A 250 -7.15 22.14 9.72
N THR A 251 -8.01 21.38 10.38
CA THR A 251 -8.64 20.18 9.79
C THR A 251 -10.03 20.52 9.24
N GLY A 252 -10.41 19.94 8.09
CA GLY A 252 -11.75 20.06 7.50
C GLY A 252 -12.13 21.43 6.92
N LYS A 253 -11.38 22.50 7.20
CA LYS A 253 -11.66 23.86 6.72
C LYS A 253 -11.22 24.13 5.26
N LYS A 254 -10.55 23.19 4.61
CA LYS A 254 -10.04 23.28 3.22
C LYS A 254 -9.03 24.41 2.96
N LEU A 255 -8.31 24.85 4.00
CA LEU A 255 -7.24 25.85 3.92
C LEU A 255 -5.87 25.16 3.88
N ARG A 256 -4.94 25.67 3.05
CA ARG A 256 -3.56 25.15 3.00
C ARG A 256 -2.67 25.73 4.09
N VAL A 257 -1.71 24.94 4.56
CA VAL A 257 -0.49 25.43 5.20
C VAL A 257 0.45 25.94 4.10
N GLU A 258 0.91 27.19 4.21
CA GLU A 258 1.88 27.80 3.29
C GLU A 258 3.31 27.76 3.85
N ALA A 259 3.44 27.81 5.18
CA ALA A 259 4.72 27.84 5.89
C ALA A 259 4.65 27.21 7.29
N ILE A 260 5.82 26.88 7.84
CA ILE A 260 5.99 26.34 9.20
C ILE A 260 7.26 26.88 9.87
N ARG A 261 7.24 27.01 11.19
CA ARG A 261 8.41 27.17 12.06
C ARG A 261 8.37 26.13 13.17
N ILE A 262 9.50 25.47 13.45
CA ILE A 262 9.63 24.45 14.50
C ILE A 262 10.87 24.80 15.33
N LYS A 263 10.79 24.72 16.65
CA LYS A 263 11.92 24.95 17.55
C LYS A 263 11.91 24.00 18.74
N LEU A 264 13.10 23.68 19.23
CA LEU A 264 13.27 23.08 20.55
C LEU A 264 13.20 24.16 21.64
N LYS A 265 12.89 23.73 22.86
CA LYS A 265 12.91 24.51 24.12
C LYS A 265 13.59 23.65 25.17
N ASN A 266 14.31 24.28 26.11
CA ASN A 266 14.88 23.64 27.30
C ASN A 266 15.83 22.44 27.05
N LEU A 267 16.28 22.25 25.80
CA LEU A 267 17.36 21.32 25.43
C LEU A 267 18.55 22.16 24.92
N PRO A 268 19.62 22.33 25.71
CA PRO A 268 20.87 22.92 25.21
C PRO A 268 21.51 22.01 24.16
N ASP A 269 22.45 22.57 23.39
CA ASP A 269 23.32 21.86 22.43
C ASP A 269 22.56 20.89 21.50
N SER A 270 21.34 21.30 21.12
CA SER A 270 20.36 20.51 20.39
C SER A 270 19.67 21.36 19.32
N ALA A 271 19.29 20.73 18.20
CA ALA A 271 18.55 21.40 17.14
C ALA A 271 17.51 20.48 16.50
N VAL A 272 16.42 21.09 16.02
CA VAL A 272 15.51 20.47 15.06
C VAL A 272 15.76 21.05 13.68
N ASP A 273 16.03 20.16 12.72
CA ASP A 273 16.21 20.49 11.31
C ASP A 273 15.02 19.98 10.51
N TYR A 274 14.50 20.79 9.59
CA TYR A 274 13.30 20.47 8.82
C TYR A 274 13.32 21.08 7.43
N ARG A 275 12.68 20.43 6.48
CA ARG A 275 12.44 20.97 5.13
C ARG A 275 11.05 20.59 4.63
N VAL A 276 10.55 21.32 3.64
CA VAL A 276 9.21 21.14 3.08
C VAL A 276 9.25 21.01 1.56
N HIS A 277 8.33 20.21 1.01
CA HIS A 277 8.01 20.15 -0.41
C HIS A 277 6.92 21.18 -0.73
N ILE A 278 7.19 22.07 -1.67
CA ILE A 278 6.29 23.18 -2.03
C ILE A 278 5.75 22.98 -3.44
N GLN A 279 4.47 23.30 -3.60
CA GLN A 279 3.78 23.31 -4.89
C GLN A 279 4.60 24.01 -5.99
N ASP A 280 4.83 23.30 -7.09
CA ASP A 280 5.56 23.77 -8.29
C ASP A 280 6.97 24.32 -7.99
N GLN A 281 7.58 23.93 -6.87
CA GLN A 281 8.94 24.33 -6.44
C GLN A 281 9.79 23.15 -5.95
N GLY A 282 9.17 22.08 -5.44
CA GLY A 282 9.89 20.91 -4.92
C GLY A 282 10.38 21.09 -3.48
N TRP A 283 11.40 20.33 -3.10
CA TRP A 283 12.02 20.41 -1.77
C TRP A 283 12.85 21.69 -1.58
N GLN A 284 12.56 22.43 -0.51
CA GLN A 284 13.45 23.49 -0.02
C GLN A 284 14.71 22.91 0.68
N GLU A 285 15.73 23.75 0.77
CA GLU A 285 16.89 23.54 1.66
C GLU A 285 16.48 23.43 3.14
N TRP A 286 17.25 22.64 3.89
CA TRP A 286 17.03 22.42 5.32
C TRP A 286 17.06 23.72 6.12
N LYS A 287 16.05 23.88 6.98
CA LYS A 287 15.90 24.96 7.97
C LYS A 287 16.20 24.43 9.36
N LYS A 288 16.68 25.31 10.24
CA LYS A 288 17.05 25.01 11.62
C LYS A 288 16.22 25.85 12.60
N ASN A 289 15.93 25.32 13.80
CA ASN A 289 15.44 26.04 14.99
C ASN A 289 14.79 27.42 14.74
N ASN A 290 13.47 27.46 14.53
CA ASN A 290 12.64 28.69 14.38
C ASN A 290 12.78 29.46 13.05
N GLU A 291 13.64 29.03 12.11
CA GLU A 291 13.66 29.54 10.74
C GLU A 291 12.34 29.24 9.99
N LEU A 292 12.07 29.98 8.92
CA LEU A 292 10.88 29.77 8.09
C LEU A 292 11.14 28.72 7.00
N ALA A 293 10.36 27.65 7.02
CA ALA A 293 10.21 26.72 5.89
C ALA A 293 8.86 26.97 5.20
N GLY A 294 8.80 26.93 3.87
CA GLY A 294 7.59 27.25 3.09
C GLY A 294 7.67 28.62 2.38
N THR A 295 6.51 29.19 2.10
CA THR A 295 6.34 30.55 1.54
C THR A 295 5.37 31.38 2.38
N THR A 296 5.25 32.68 2.12
CA THR A 296 4.21 33.52 2.72
C THR A 296 3.80 34.58 1.71
N GLY A 297 2.52 34.60 1.32
CA GLY A 297 2.00 35.53 0.30
C GLY A 297 2.18 35.09 -1.16
N GLU A 298 3.02 34.08 -1.45
CA GLU A 298 3.13 33.46 -2.78
C GLU A 298 1.92 32.57 -3.14
N LYS A 299 1.01 32.30 -2.19
CA LYS A 299 -0.19 31.45 -2.33
C LYS A 299 0.09 29.97 -2.65
N LYS A 300 1.29 29.47 -2.36
CA LYS A 300 1.71 28.07 -2.59
C LYS A 300 1.48 27.23 -1.33
N GLN A 301 0.97 26.00 -1.48
CA GLN A 301 0.91 25.05 -0.36
C GLN A 301 2.25 24.36 -0.10
N ILE A 302 2.46 23.98 1.16
CA ILE A 302 3.27 22.82 1.53
C ILE A 302 2.47 21.55 1.18
N GLU A 303 3.13 20.60 0.52
CA GLU A 303 2.58 19.28 0.20
C GLU A 303 3.15 18.19 1.13
N ALA A 304 4.43 18.29 1.51
CA ALA A 304 5.10 17.32 2.39
C ALA A 304 6.19 17.97 3.25
N ILE A 305 6.63 17.27 4.29
CA ILE A 305 7.64 17.72 5.26
C ILE A 305 8.57 16.56 5.69
N GLU A 306 9.81 16.89 6.04
CA GLU A 306 10.76 16.03 6.76
C GLU A 306 11.26 16.79 8.00
N ILE A 307 11.44 16.10 9.13
CA ILE A 307 11.86 16.70 10.41
C ILE A 307 12.81 15.74 11.13
N LYS A 308 13.99 16.21 11.55
CA LYS A 308 14.98 15.40 12.28
C LYS A 308 15.61 16.18 13.42
N LEU A 309 16.18 15.45 14.38
CA LEU A 309 16.92 16.02 15.50
C LEU A 309 18.43 15.98 15.23
N ASN A 310 19.16 16.91 15.85
CA ASN A 310 20.61 16.95 15.94
C ASN A 310 21.03 17.29 17.38
N GLY A 311 22.29 17.00 17.72
CA GLY A 311 22.84 17.25 19.06
C GLY A 311 22.35 16.24 20.09
N GLU A 312 22.30 16.62 21.37
CA GLU A 312 21.86 15.70 22.44
C GLU A 312 20.43 15.18 22.24
N ALA A 313 19.53 16.04 21.74
CA ALA A 313 18.14 15.66 21.46
C ALA A 313 18.03 14.42 20.56
N ALA A 314 18.92 14.28 19.57
CA ALA A 314 18.93 13.14 18.65
C ALA A 314 19.38 11.81 19.30
N GLN A 315 20.05 11.89 20.45
CA GLN A 315 20.50 10.72 21.23
C GLN A 315 19.42 10.28 22.23
N LYS A 316 18.74 11.24 22.84
CA LYS A 316 17.75 11.01 23.92
C LYS A 316 16.32 10.78 23.38
N TYR A 317 15.96 11.43 22.28
CA TYR A 317 14.59 11.43 21.74
C TYR A 317 14.54 10.94 20.29
N ASP A 318 13.41 10.36 19.91
CA ASP A 318 12.92 10.27 18.55
C ASP A 318 11.91 11.41 18.31
N ILE A 319 11.84 11.90 17.06
CA ILE A 319 10.82 12.86 16.63
C ILE A 319 9.83 12.19 15.68
N TYR A 320 8.56 12.23 16.05
CA TYR A 320 7.42 11.69 15.31
C TYR A 320 6.56 12.84 14.79
N TYR A 321 6.08 12.74 13.56
CA TYR A 321 5.21 13.76 12.96
C TYR A 321 4.31 13.19 11.88
N ARG A 322 3.12 13.77 11.72
CA ARG A 322 2.16 13.38 10.68
C ARG A 322 1.44 14.58 10.08
N ALA A 323 0.98 14.40 8.85
CA ALA A 323 0.31 15.44 8.06
C ALA A 323 -1.18 15.12 7.88
N HIS A 324 -2.04 16.13 8.02
CA HIS A 324 -3.41 16.09 7.54
C HIS A 324 -3.44 16.66 6.12
N CYS A 325 -3.59 15.80 5.12
CA CYS A 325 -3.59 16.18 3.72
C CYS A 325 -4.99 16.18 3.11
N GLN A 326 -5.18 17.02 2.10
CA GLN A 326 -6.38 17.03 1.28
C GLN A 326 -6.65 15.62 0.67
N GLU A 327 -7.93 15.26 0.55
CA GLU A 327 -8.49 13.96 0.11
C GLU A 327 -8.06 12.70 0.89
N PHE A 328 -7.05 12.76 1.77
CA PHE A 328 -6.61 11.61 2.58
C PHE A 328 -6.79 11.78 4.09
N GLY A 329 -7.02 12.99 4.60
CA GLY A 329 -7.10 13.26 6.04
C GLY A 329 -5.73 13.09 6.70
N TRP A 330 -5.70 12.63 7.95
CA TRP A 330 -4.44 12.28 8.63
C TRP A 330 -3.80 11.07 7.95
N LEU A 331 -2.63 11.30 7.33
CA LEU A 331 -1.66 10.25 7.05
C LEU A 331 -0.99 9.81 8.36
N ASP A 332 -0.26 8.70 8.31
CA ASP A 332 0.36 8.15 9.52
C ASP A 332 1.64 8.88 9.96
N TRP A 333 2.22 8.43 11.07
CA TRP A 333 3.43 9.01 11.65
C TRP A 333 4.69 8.64 10.88
N ALA A 334 5.40 9.66 10.40
CA ALA A 334 6.80 9.59 9.98
C ALA A 334 7.72 9.83 11.19
N LYS A 335 8.94 9.29 11.11
CA LYS A 335 9.94 9.32 12.18
C LYS A 335 11.30 9.84 11.69
N ASN A 336 11.97 10.66 12.51
CA ASN A 336 13.41 10.97 12.41
C ASN A 336 13.98 11.37 11.02
N GLY A 337 13.21 12.06 10.17
CA GLY A 337 13.63 12.49 8.84
C GLY A 337 12.95 11.77 7.67
N GLU A 338 12.13 10.75 7.95
CA GLU A 338 11.18 10.20 6.97
C GLU A 338 10.21 11.27 6.45
N THR A 339 9.69 11.09 5.24
CA THR A 339 8.74 12.05 4.68
C THR A 339 7.33 11.87 5.28
N ALA A 340 6.61 12.97 5.51
CA ALA A 340 5.17 12.98 5.76
C ALA A 340 4.45 13.90 4.74
N GLY A 341 3.36 13.44 4.13
CA GLY A 341 2.51 14.26 3.23
C GLY A 341 2.24 13.68 1.83
N THR A 342 2.04 14.56 0.85
CA THR A 342 1.44 14.27 -0.47
C THR A 342 2.16 14.94 -1.64
N ALA A 343 3.49 14.82 -1.73
CA ALA A 343 4.29 15.48 -2.77
C ALA A 343 3.88 15.05 -4.19
N GLY A 344 3.75 16.01 -5.11
CA GLY A 344 3.43 15.73 -6.51
C GLY A 344 2.00 15.22 -6.76
N TYR A 345 1.20 14.96 -5.72
CA TYR A 345 -0.23 14.73 -5.87
C TYR A 345 -0.96 16.02 -6.30
N GLY A 346 -0.47 17.19 -5.90
CA GLY A 346 -1.18 18.47 -6.00
C GLY A 346 -2.07 18.75 -4.78
N TYR A 347 -1.99 17.90 -3.74
CA TYR A 347 -2.81 17.98 -2.53
C TYR A 347 -2.06 18.73 -1.43
N ARG A 348 -2.73 19.74 -0.87
CA ARG A 348 -2.23 20.56 0.25
C ARG A 348 -2.16 19.78 1.55
N MET A 349 -1.15 20.09 2.35
CA MET A 349 -1.20 19.92 3.80
C MET A 349 -2.15 20.98 4.39
N GLU A 350 -3.07 20.56 5.25
CA GLU A 350 -4.01 21.44 5.97
C GLU A 350 -3.65 21.59 7.45
N ALA A 351 -3.07 20.55 8.05
CA ALA A 351 -2.58 20.54 9.42
C ALA A 351 -1.41 19.57 9.63
N ILE A 352 -0.71 19.70 10.77
CA ILE A 352 0.41 18.86 11.18
C ILE A 352 0.37 18.60 12.70
N GLN A 353 0.85 17.45 13.12
CA GLN A 353 1.24 17.15 14.51
C GLN A 353 2.72 16.76 14.53
N ILE A 354 3.43 17.18 15.58
CA ILE A 354 4.85 16.88 15.84
C ILE A 354 5.00 16.58 17.34
N GLN A 355 5.71 15.51 17.67
CA GLN A 355 5.87 15.00 19.03
C GLN A 355 7.29 14.45 19.23
N LEU A 356 7.89 14.75 20.38
CA LEU A 356 9.10 14.13 20.89
C LEU A 356 8.76 12.96 21.80
N VAL A 357 9.55 11.89 21.65
CA VAL A 357 9.35 10.62 22.35
C VAL A 357 10.71 10.13 22.82
N GLU A 358 10.84 9.65 24.04
CA GLU A 358 12.12 9.11 24.54
C GLU A 358 12.45 7.80 23.82
N LYS A 359 13.71 7.62 23.43
CA LYS A 359 14.12 6.43 22.66
C LYS A 359 13.84 5.16 23.46
N GLY A 360 13.17 4.20 22.83
CA GLY A 360 12.75 2.95 23.45
C GLY A 360 11.34 2.96 24.07
N ALA A 361 10.67 4.12 24.14
CA ALA A 361 9.26 4.17 24.53
C ALA A 361 8.35 3.70 23.37
N SER A 362 7.61 2.60 23.58
CA SER A 362 6.61 2.12 22.63
C SER A 362 5.30 2.90 22.79
N VAL A 363 5.08 3.88 21.91
CA VAL A 363 3.98 4.86 22.00
C VAL A 363 3.19 5.00 20.68
N PHE A 364 3.77 4.59 19.55
CA PHE A 364 3.18 4.74 18.21
C PHE A 364 3.21 3.41 17.45
N PRO A 365 2.23 3.13 16.57
CA PRO A 365 2.26 1.96 15.70
C PRO A 365 3.41 2.08 14.69
N GLU A 366 4.04 0.95 14.36
CA GLU A 366 5.10 0.87 13.33
C GLU A 366 4.55 0.62 11.91
N GLU A 367 3.24 0.35 11.79
CA GLU A 367 2.56 0.02 10.54
C GLU A 367 1.67 1.18 10.08
N GLY A 368 2.03 1.85 8.98
CA GLY A 368 1.26 2.97 8.44
C GLY A 368 1.83 3.57 7.16
N VAL A 369 1.08 4.51 6.56
CA VAL A 369 1.51 5.27 5.35
C VAL A 369 1.54 6.76 5.66
N ALA A 370 2.71 7.27 6.05
CA ALA A 370 2.92 8.68 6.35
C ALA A 370 3.05 9.57 5.09
N PHE A 371 3.44 9.00 3.95
CA PHE A 371 3.75 9.73 2.72
C PHE A 371 3.24 9.06 1.45
N LYS A 372 2.80 9.86 0.48
CA LYS A 372 2.37 9.45 -0.86
C LYS A 372 3.00 10.39 -1.91
N GLU A 373 3.61 9.83 -2.94
CA GLU A 373 4.17 10.57 -4.09
C GLU A 373 3.66 10.03 -5.44
N LYS A 374 3.68 10.87 -6.49
CA LYS A 374 3.55 10.41 -7.88
C LYS A 374 4.92 10.08 -8.48
N LEU A 375 5.28 8.79 -8.38
CA LEU A 375 6.57 8.21 -8.74
C LEU A 375 6.74 7.94 -10.24
N VAL A 376 5.66 7.77 -11.02
CA VAL A 376 5.72 7.54 -12.47
C VAL A 376 5.00 8.62 -13.27
N LYS A 377 5.54 8.92 -14.46
CA LYS A 377 4.92 9.78 -15.47
C LYS A 377 5.10 9.21 -16.88
N TYR A 378 4.10 9.39 -17.73
CA TYR A 378 4.06 8.77 -19.05
C TYR A 378 3.27 9.58 -20.07
N GLN A 379 3.58 9.35 -21.33
CA GLN A 379 3.01 10.02 -22.50
C GLN A 379 2.80 8.99 -23.60
N VAL A 380 1.64 9.02 -24.25
CA VAL A 380 1.31 8.13 -25.37
C VAL A 380 1.16 8.90 -26.68
N TYR A 381 1.37 8.20 -27.78
CA TYR A 381 1.20 8.67 -29.15
C TYR A 381 0.04 7.89 -29.79
N ILE A 382 -1.01 8.59 -30.21
CA ILE A 382 -2.26 8.00 -30.71
C ILE A 382 -2.39 8.25 -32.22
N GLN A 383 -2.87 7.24 -32.96
CA GLN A 383 -3.17 7.31 -34.40
C GLN A 383 -3.90 8.61 -34.78
N GLY A 384 -3.36 9.32 -35.78
CA GLY A 384 -3.93 10.58 -36.29
C GLY A 384 -3.90 11.77 -35.33
N SER A 385 -3.63 11.56 -34.04
CA SER A 385 -3.67 12.57 -32.98
C SER A 385 -2.28 12.94 -32.45
N GLY A 386 -1.26 12.12 -32.70
CA GLY A 386 0.10 12.34 -32.24
C GLY A 386 0.24 12.22 -30.71
N SER A 387 1.22 12.92 -30.15
CA SER A 387 1.50 12.93 -28.71
C SER A 387 0.35 13.54 -27.91
N GLN A 388 -0.15 12.79 -26.93
CA GLN A 388 -1.06 13.31 -25.91
C GLN A 388 -0.31 14.06 -24.80
N ASN A 389 -1.05 14.62 -23.84
CA ASN A 389 -0.45 15.21 -22.64
C ASN A 389 0.29 14.15 -21.80
N VAL A 390 1.26 14.61 -21.00
CA VAL A 390 1.90 13.77 -19.98
C VAL A 390 0.92 13.58 -18.81
N VAL A 391 0.79 12.34 -18.33
CA VAL A 391 0.03 11.99 -17.12
C VAL A 391 0.92 11.27 -16.11
N SER A 392 0.40 11.01 -14.91
CA SER A 392 1.13 10.35 -13.81
C SER A 392 0.36 9.16 -13.22
N ASP A 393 0.89 8.57 -12.13
CA ASP A 393 0.32 7.44 -11.38
C ASP A 393 -1.21 7.36 -11.39
N GLY A 394 -1.73 6.22 -11.85
CA GLY A 394 -3.15 5.89 -11.83
C GLY A 394 -4.03 6.63 -12.84
N GLN A 395 -3.50 7.55 -13.65
CA GLN A 395 -4.27 8.25 -14.69
C GLN A 395 -4.38 7.44 -15.99
N VAL A 396 -5.40 7.68 -16.81
CA VAL A 396 -5.51 7.03 -18.13
C VAL A 396 -4.77 7.86 -19.18
N ALA A 397 -3.93 7.21 -19.99
CA ALA A 397 -3.28 7.81 -21.15
C ALA A 397 -3.74 7.12 -22.43
N GLY A 398 -4.37 7.86 -23.34
CA GLY A 398 -4.80 7.38 -24.66
C GLY A 398 -6.27 7.64 -24.94
N THR A 399 -6.94 6.70 -25.60
CA THR A 399 -8.37 6.76 -25.88
C THR A 399 -9.07 5.46 -25.51
N GLU A 400 -10.29 5.52 -24.99
CA GLU A 400 -11.09 4.33 -24.67
C GLU A 400 -12.24 4.21 -25.68
N GLY A 401 -12.30 3.10 -26.42
CA GLY A 401 -13.43 2.76 -27.30
C GLY A 401 -13.61 3.67 -28.51
N LYS A 402 -12.52 4.25 -29.04
CA LYS A 402 -12.56 5.15 -30.21
C LYS A 402 -12.08 4.50 -31.51
N ASN A 403 -11.59 3.26 -31.43
CA ASN A 403 -10.85 2.56 -32.49
C ASN A 403 -9.64 3.38 -32.98
N LEU A 404 -8.94 4.02 -32.05
CA LEU A 404 -7.70 4.75 -32.30
C LEU A 404 -6.56 4.09 -31.51
N ARG A 405 -5.67 3.40 -32.21
CA ARG A 405 -4.55 2.68 -31.58
C ARG A 405 -3.50 3.64 -31.00
N MET A 406 -2.84 3.16 -29.96
CA MET A 406 -1.56 3.67 -29.50
C MET A 406 -0.45 3.18 -30.44
N GLU A 407 0.31 4.11 -31.01
CA GLU A 407 1.45 3.81 -31.89
C GLU A 407 2.78 3.77 -31.12
N GLY A 408 2.89 4.58 -30.07
CA GLY A 408 4.12 4.75 -29.29
C GLY A 408 3.88 5.23 -27.85
N ILE A 409 4.86 5.00 -26.97
CA ILE A 409 4.82 5.37 -25.56
C ILE A 409 6.18 5.85 -25.03
N LYS A 410 6.15 6.75 -24.04
CA LYS A 410 7.28 7.17 -23.20
C LYS A 410 6.88 7.08 -21.74
N ILE A 411 7.77 6.57 -20.91
CA ILE A 411 7.61 6.41 -19.45
C ILE A 411 8.89 6.89 -18.76
N ALA A 412 8.76 7.54 -17.61
CA ALA A 412 9.86 7.94 -16.75
C ALA A 412 9.47 7.91 -15.27
N LEU A 413 10.48 7.78 -14.41
CA LEU A 413 10.31 7.97 -12.98
C LEU A 413 10.43 9.46 -12.61
N SER A 414 9.74 9.85 -11.53
CA SER A 414 9.97 11.07 -10.77
C SER A 414 10.90 10.77 -9.59
N SER A 415 11.63 11.78 -9.12
CA SER A 415 12.20 11.88 -7.75
C SER A 415 13.11 10.77 -7.19
N LEU A 416 13.43 9.69 -7.91
CA LEU A 416 14.19 8.54 -7.39
C LEU A 416 15.63 8.47 -7.96
N PRO A 417 16.67 8.92 -7.22
CA PRO A 417 18.06 8.83 -7.66
C PRO A 417 18.52 7.39 -7.92
N GLY A 418 19.36 7.20 -8.93
CA GLY A 418 19.90 5.88 -9.30
C GLY A 418 18.87 4.87 -9.85
N SER A 419 17.61 5.28 -10.02
CA SER A 419 16.51 4.43 -10.49
C SER A 419 16.04 4.79 -11.89
N TYR A 420 15.52 3.79 -12.60
CA TYR A 420 14.96 3.97 -13.94
C TYR A 420 13.88 2.93 -14.22
N VAL A 421 12.94 3.28 -15.10
CA VAL A 421 11.96 2.34 -15.66
C VAL A 421 12.47 1.86 -17.01
N THR A 422 12.38 0.55 -17.25
CA THR A 422 12.61 -0.05 -18.58
C THR A 422 11.33 -0.64 -19.12
N TYR A 423 11.11 -0.50 -20.43
CA TYR A 423 9.87 -0.90 -21.09
C TYR A 423 10.10 -1.25 -22.55
N ARG A 424 9.27 -2.14 -23.08
CA ARG A 424 9.23 -2.45 -24.52
C ARG A 424 7.82 -2.74 -24.99
N SER A 425 7.62 -2.55 -26.29
CA SER A 425 6.36 -2.74 -26.97
C SER A 425 6.50 -3.86 -28.01
N TYR A 426 5.47 -4.69 -28.16
CA TYR A 426 5.26 -5.51 -29.34
C TYR A 426 4.52 -4.66 -30.37
N ILE A 427 5.09 -4.53 -31.57
CA ILE A 427 4.53 -3.76 -32.67
C ILE A 427 3.95 -4.68 -33.73
N GLN A 428 2.75 -4.31 -34.22
CA GLN A 428 2.02 -5.01 -35.26
C GLN A 428 2.90 -5.28 -36.50
N ASP A 429 2.97 -6.55 -36.92
CA ASP A 429 3.82 -7.05 -38.01
C ASP A 429 5.34 -6.72 -37.88
N GLU A 430 5.85 -6.41 -36.68
CA GLU A 430 7.30 -6.18 -36.42
C GLU A 430 7.86 -6.94 -35.21
N GLY A 431 7.04 -7.30 -34.24
CA GLY A 431 7.48 -8.03 -33.05
C GLY A 431 7.91 -7.15 -31.88
N TRP A 432 8.59 -7.77 -30.91
CA TRP A 432 9.16 -7.10 -29.75
C TRP A 432 10.28 -6.16 -30.14
N GLN A 433 10.10 -4.88 -29.84
CA GLN A 433 11.14 -3.87 -29.92
C GLN A 433 12.16 -4.02 -28.76
N ASP A 434 13.36 -3.46 -28.92
CA ASP A 434 14.34 -3.40 -27.83
C ASP A 434 13.78 -2.70 -26.58
N TRP A 435 14.27 -3.12 -25.42
CA TRP A 435 14.06 -2.40 -24.16
C TRP A 435 14.54 -0.94 -24.26
N LYS A 436 13.64 -0.03 -23.91
CA LYS A 436 13.87 1.41 -23.82
C LYS A 436 13.86 1.83 -22.35
N SER A 437 14.54 2.93 -22.02
CA SER A 437 14.56 3.49 -20.66
C SER A 437 14.09 4.95 -20.64
N ASN A 438 13.65 5.44 -19.47
CA ASN A 438 13.35 6.84 -19.12
C ASN A 438 13.22 7.84 -20.31
N MET A 439 11.99 8.18 -20.70
CA MET A 439 11.62 9.10 -21.79
C MET A 439 11.98 8.70 -23.25
N GLN A 440 12.70 7.61 -23.49
CA GLN A 440 12.89 7.08 -24.86
C GLN A 440 11.55 6.59 -25.46
N LEU A 441 11.35 6.79 -26.76
CA LEU A 441 10.15 6.26 -27.42
C LEU A 441 10.26 4.73 -27.57
N SER A 442 9.25 4.01 -27.07
CA SER A 442 8.98 2.63 -27.45
C SER A 442 7.80 2.60 -28.42
N GLY A 443 7.94 1.88 -29.53
CA GLY A 443 6.97 1.88 -30.64
C GLY A 443 7.24 2.92 -31.72
N THR A 444 6.24 3.17 -32.56
CA THR A 444 6.32 3.98 -33.78
C THR A 444 5.60 5.32 -33.64
N THR A 445 5.74 6.18 -34.64
CA THR A 445 4.88 7.37 -34.83
C THR A 445 4.62 7.58 -36.31
N GLY A 446 3.36 7.60 -36.74
CA GLY A 446 2.97 7.88 -38.12
C GLY A 446 3.22 6.75 -39.12
N GLN A 447 3.78 5.62 -38.69
CA GLN A 447 4.04 4.45 -39.55
C GLN A 447 2.82 3.53 -39.72
N SER A 448 1.67 3.94 -39.18
CA SER A 448 0.39 3.22 -39.20
C SER A 448 0.35 1.87 -38.47
N LYS A 449 1.33 1.56 -37.63
CA LYS A 449 1.41 0.33 -36.84
C LYS A 449 1.06 0.56 -35.37
N GLY A 450 0.30 -0.37 -34.78
CA GLY A 450 -0.10 -0.30 -33.37
C GLY A 450 0.84 -1.00 -32.41
N ILE A 451 0.81 -0.57 -31.15
CA ILE A 451 1.25 -1.38 -30.01
C ILE A 451 0.15 -2.39 -29.70
N GLU A 452 0.51 -3.67 -29.70
CA GLU A 452 -0.40 -4.79 -29.39
C GLU A 452 -0.17 -5.34 -27.97
N VAL A 453 1.09 -5.33 -27.52
CA VAL A 453 1.51 -5.79 -26.18
C VAL A 453 2.56 -4.84 -25.62
N ILE A 454 2.61 -4.69 -24.30
CA ILE A 454 3.64 -3.93 -23.59
C ILE A 454 4.17 -4.72 -22.38
N GLN A 455 5.45 -4.49 -22.04
CA GLN A 455 6.09 -4.91 -20.79
C GLN A 455 6.78 -3.70 -20.16
N ILE A 456 6.65 -3.51 -18.84
CA ILE A 456 7.19 -2.37 -18.08
C ILE A 456 7.74 -2.89 -16.75
N GLN A 457 8.99 -2.55 -16.41
CA GLN A 457 9.65 -3.01 -15.19
C GLN A 457 10.53 -1.92 -14.58
N LEU A 458 10.76 -1.99 -13.27
CA LEU A 458 11.68 -1.10 -12.54
C LEU A 458 13.11 -1.62 -12.61
N SER A 459 14.08 -0.72 -12.42
CA SER A 459 15.51 -1.04 -12.38
C SER A 459 16.25 -0.01 -11.50
N GLY A 460 17.37 -0.42 -10.89
CA GLY A 460 18.00 0.34 -9.80
C GLY A 460 17.25 0.17 -8.47
N SER A 461 17.47 1.08 -7.51
CA SER A 461 16.93 0.98 -6.14
C SER A 461 15.39 0.92 -6.06
N ALA A 462 14.69 1.55 -6.99
CA ALA A 462 13.23 1.47 -7.08
C ALA A 462 12.71 0.04 -7.23
N ALA A 463 13.48 -0.87 -7.85
CA ALA A 463 13.07 -2.27 -8.04
C ALA A 463 13.06 -3.09 -6.75
N SER A 464 13.78 -2.67 -5.70
CA SER A 464 13.74 -3.27 -4.36
C SER A 464 12.62 -2.71 -3.48
N GLU A 465 12.25 -1.44 -3.65
CA GLU A 465 11.27 -0.75 -2.79
C GLU A 465 9.83 -0.74 -3.35
N TYR A 466 9.67 -0.77 -4.68
CA TYR A 466 8.38 -0.58 -5.35
C TYR A 466 8.05 -1.70 -6.33
N ASP A 467 6.77 -1.86 -6.64
CA ASP A 467 6.26 -2.61 -7.78
C ASP A 467 5.61 -1.62 -8.77
N ILE A 468 5.79 -1.84 -10.08
CA ILE A 468 5.13 -1.06 -11.13
C ILE A 468 3.99 -1.87 -11.74
N TYR A 469 2.76 -1.46 -11.43
CA TYR A 469 1.52 -2.04 -11.91
C TYR A 469 1.06 -1.33 -13.19
N TYR A 470 0.48 -2.07 -14.14
CA TYR A 470 -0.09 -1.52 -15.35
C TYR A 470 -1.21 -2.40 -15.93
N ARG A 471 -2.11 -1.76 -16.67
CA ARG A 471 -3.12 -2.41 -17.52
C ARG A 471 -3.39 -1.58 -18.77
N VAL A 472 -4.08 -2.18 -19.73
CA VAL A 472 -4.36 -1.57 -21.04
C VAL A 472 -5.82 -1.74 -21.46
N HIS A 473 -6.34 -0.75 -22.17
CA HIS A 473 -7.58 -0.84 -22.93
C HIS A 473 -7.24 -1.34 -24.34
N VAL A 474 -7.76 -2.48 -24.73
CA VAL A 474 -7.59 -3.06 -26.07
C VAL A 474 -8.89 -2.88 -26.84
N ALA A 475 -8.81 -2.46 -28.11
CA ALA A 475 -9.98 -2.31 -28.97
C ALA A 475 -10.82 -3.61 -28.97
N ASN A 476 -12.16 -3.48 -28.97
CA ASN A 476 -13.13 -4.60 -28.91
C ASN A 476 -13.08 -5.51 -27.65
N LEU A 477 -12.02 -5.49 -26.85
CA LEU A 477 -11.87 -6.29 -25.62
C LEU A 477 -12.06 -5.48 -24.32
N GLY A 478 -11.89 -4.15 -24.39
CA GLY A 478 -12.01 -3.25 -23.24
C GLY A 478 -10.75 -3.22 -22.37
N TRP A 479 -10.90 -2.80 -21.11
CA TRP A 479 -9.83 -2.88 -20.12
C TRP A 479 -9.52 -4.34 -19.75
N LEU A 480 -8.28 -4.76 -19.99
CA LEU A 480 -7.74 -6.01 -19.46
C LEU A 480 -7.34 -5.85 -17.99
N GLY A 481 -7.01 -6.97 -17.34
CA GLY A 481 -6.58 -7.01 -15.94
C GLY A 481 -5.29 -6.23 -15.68
N TRP A 482 -5.01 -5.97 -14.39
CA TRP A 482 -3.71 -5.44 -13.97
C TRP A 482 -2.64 -6.53 -13.98
N THR A 483 -1.43 -6.14 -14.38
CA THR A 483 -0.20 -6.92 -14.20
C THR A 483 0.90 -6.03 -13.63
N LYS A 484 2.11 -6.56 -13.40
CA LYS A 484 3.26 -5.78 -12.92
C LYS A 484 4.62 -6.30 -13.37
N ASN A 485 5.65 -5.47 -13.16
CA ASN A 485 7.07 -5.87 -13.13
C ASN A 485 7.57 -6.73 -14.30
N GLY A 486 7.27 -6.32 -15.53
CA GLY A 486 7.78 -6.95 -16.76
C GLY A 486 6.85 -7.99 -17.38
N GLU A 487 5.74 -8.35 -16.74
CA GLU A 487 4.74 -9.23 -17.32
C GLU A 487 4.01 -8.64 -18.54
N LYS A 488 3.47 -9.48 -19.42
CA LYS A 488 2.76 -9.00 -20.63
C LYS A 488 1.44 -8.31 -20.25
N ALA A 489 1.15 -7.18 -20.90
CA ALA A 489 -0.20 -6.59 -20.95
C ALA A 489 -0.58 -6.25 -22.41
N GLY A 490 -1.78 -6.62 -22.87
CA GLY A 490 -2.24 -6.40 -24.25
C GLY A 490 -2.91 -7.61 -24.89
N SER A 491 -2.96 -7.66 -26.21
CA SER A 491 -3.47 -8.84 -26.92
C SER A 491 -2.69 -9.17 -28.19
N ARG A 492 -2.72 -10.43 -28.60
CA ARG A 492 -2.22 -10.90 -29.91
C ARG A 492 -3.32 -11.63 -30.65
N PHE A 493 -3.33 -11.52 -31.98
CA PHE A 493 -4.25 -12.22 -32.90
C PHE A 493 -5.75 -11.87 -32.82
N TYR A 494 -6.16 -10.94 -31.96
CA TYR A 494 -7.52 -10.37 -31.96
C TYR A 494 -7.74 -9.24 -32.99
N ASN A 495 -6.77 -8.99 -33.89
CA ASN A 495 -6.74 -7.85 -34.82
C ASN A 495 -7.10 -6.50 -34.14
N SER A 496 -6.65 -6.33 -32.90
CA SER A 496 -7.08 -5.28 -31.99
C SER A 496 -5.89 -4.75 -31.20
N SER A 497 -5.51 -3.50 -31.45
CA SER A 497 -4.41 -2.82 -30.77
C SER A 497 -4.81 -2.28 -29.40
N ILE A 498 -3.82 -1.94 -28.58
CA ILE A 498 -4.01 -1.11 -27.38
C ILE A 498 -4.42 0.30 -27.81
N GLU A 499 -5.45 0.87 -27.18
CA GLU A 499 -5.92 2.25 -27.38
C GLU A 499 -5.52 3.18 -26.21
N ALA A 500 -5.47 2.64 -24.99
CA ALA A 500 -5.09 3.37 -23.79
C ALA A 500 -4.34 2.49 -22.78
N ILE A 501 -3.60 3.13 -21.88
CA ILE A 501 -2.83 2.50 -20.80
C ILE A 501 -3.04 3.23 -19.48
N GLN A 502 -2.96 2.49 -18.37
CA GLN A 502 -2.93 3.00 -17.01
C GLN A 502 -1.73 2.37 -16.30
N ILE A 503 -0.87 3.18 -15.69
CA ILE A 503 0.36 2.76 -15.00
C ILE A 503 0.38 3.39 -13.60
N GLN A 504 0.76 2.62 -12.59
CA GLN A 504 0.86 3.08 -11.21
C GLN A 504 1.97 2.33 -10.46
N MET A 505 2.78 3.03 -9.68
CA MET A 505 3.74 2.46 -8.75
C MET A 505 3.16 2.43 -7.33
N LEU A 506 3.48 1.36 -6.61
CA LEU A 506 3.16 1.19 -5.18
C LEU A 506 4.38 0.60 -4.46
N LYS A 507 4.49 0.79 -3.14
CA LYS A 507 5.52 0.11 -2.34
C LYS A 507 5.31 -1.40 -2.39
N LYS A 508 6.39 -2.19 -2.30
CA LYS A 508 6.26 -3.65 -2.14
C LYS A 508 5.51 -3.97 -0.84
N GLY A 509 4.61 -4.95 -0.92
CA GLY A 509 3.66 -5.27 0.16
C GLY A 509 2.34 -4.50 0.09
N ASP A 510 2.22 -3.48 -0.78
CA ASP A 510 0.93 -2.87 -1.08
C ASP A 510 0.12 -3.78 -2.03
N HIS A 511 -1.07 -4.16 -1.56
CA HIS A 511 -2.00 -5.06 -2.22
C HIS A 511 -3.29 -4.36 -2.71
N SER A 512 -3.30 -3.02 -2.77
CA SER A 512 -4.46 -2.23 -3.22
C SER A 512 -4.83 -2.41 -4.70
N ILE A 513 -3.93 -2.97 -5.52
CA ILE A 513 -4.20 -3.36 -6.91
C ILE A 513 -4.23 -4.89 -7.03
N ALA A 514 -5.39 -5.44 -7.37
CA ALA A 514 -5.57 -6.85 -7.68
C ALA A 514 -5.10 -7.17 -9.11
N ILE A 515 -4.20 -8.16 -9.23
CA ILE A 515 -3.73 -8.71 -10.50
C ILE A 515 -4.86 -9.49 -11.20
N GLY A 516 -4.89 -9.47 -12.53
CA GLY A 516 -5.87 -10.22 -13.34
C GLY A 516 -5.35 -10.58 -14.72
N GLU A 517 -6.25 -11.01 -15.60
CA GLU A 517 -5.93 -11.41 -16.99
C GLU A 517 -5.56 -10.17 -17.84
N ALA A 518 -4.29 -9.76 -17.77
CA ALA A 518 -3.77 -8.58 -18.46
C ALA A 518 -3.38 -8.81 -19.92
N TYR A 519 -3.19 -10.07 -20.32
CA TYR A 519 -2.74 -10.48 -21.65
C TYR A 519 -3.65 -11.57 -22.22
N LYS A 520 -4.04 -11.43 -23.49
CA LYS A 520 -4.84 -12.43 -24.23
C LYS A 520 -4.18 -12.80 -25.56
N GLU A 521 -3.95 -14.08 -25.78
CA GLU A 521 -3.44 -14.61 -27.06
C GLU A 521 -4.59 -15.32 -27.80
N GLY A 522 -4.95 -14.79 -28.97
CA GLY A 522 -6.00 -15.34 -29.82
C GLY A 522 -5.51 -16.49 -30.69
N ILE A 523 -6.43 -17.10 -31.44
CA ILE A 523 -6.11 -18.13 -32.42
C ILE A 523 -5.50 -17.53 -33.69
N GLN A 524 -4.59 -18.29 -34.30
CA GLN A 524 -3.95 -17.94 -35.57
C GLN A 524 -4.43 -18.84 -36.70
N ASN A 525 -4.75 -18.27 -37.87
CA ASN A 525 -5.04 -19.07 -39.06
C ASN A 525 -3.74 -19.38 -39.82
N GLY A 526 -3.50 -20.65 -40.09
CA GLY A 526 -2.34 -21.11 -40.85
C GLY A 526 -2.70 -22.05 -41.98
N ILE A 527 -1.70 -22.33 -42.81
CA ILE A 527 -1.73 -23.36 -43.85
C ILE A 527 -0.48 -24.23 -43.75
N ASP A 528 -0.51 -25.40 -44.37
CA ASP A 528 0.71 -26.12 -44.73
C ASP A 528 0.73 -26.42 -46.23
N VAL A 529 1.92 -26.33 -46.84
CA VAL A 529 2.09 -26.37 -48.30
C VAL A 529 3.42 -26.96 -48.74
N SER A 530 3.40 -27.56 -49.93
CA SER A 530 4.53 -28.22 -50.60
C SER A 530 4.52 -27.94 -52.10
N GLU A 531 5.36 -28.63 -52.89
CA GLU A 531 5.30 -28.54 -54.36
C GLU A 531 3.95 -28.94 -54.98
N TYR A 532 3.13 -29.71 -54.28
CA TYR A 532 1.81 -30.12 -54.76
C TYR A 532 0.81 -28.95 -54.85
N ASN A 533 1.00 -27.87 -54.09
CA ASN A 533 0.15 -26.66 -54.15
C ASN A 533 0.57 -25.68 -55.27
N GLY A 534 1.59 -26.02 -56.08
CA GLY A 534 1.92 -25.34 -57.33
C GLY A 534 2.60 -23.97 -57.16
N ASN A 535 1.99 -22.92 -57.72
CA ASN A 535 2.50 -21.54 -57.64
C ASN A 535 1.57 -20.71 -56.74
N ILE A 536 2.09 -20.21 -55.62
CA ILE A 536 1.29 -19.50 -54.61
C ILE A 536 1.43 -17.97 -54.75
N ASN A 537 0.31 -17.26 -54.78
CA ASN A 537 0.26 -15.80 -54.65
C ASN A 537 0.17 -15.41 -53.16
N TRP A 538 1.33 -15.31 -52.51
CA TRP A 538 1.44 -15.06 -51.07
C TRP A 538 0.82 -13.74 -50.59
N SER A 539 0.75 -12.71 -51.43
CA SER A 539 0.03 -11.48 -51.11
C SER A 539 -1.46 -11.70 -50.94
N LYS A 540 -2.09 -12.52 -51.80
CA LYS A 540 -3.50 -12.91 -51.62
C LYS A 540 -3.70 -13.80 -50.38
N VAL A 541 -2.72 -14.66 -50.05
CA VAL A 541 -2.75 -15.51 -48.85
C VAL A 541 -2.75 -14.67 -47.57
N LYS A 542 -1.81 -13.72 -47.40
CA LYS A 542 -1.80 -12.77 -46.26
C LYS A 542 -3.11 -11.97 -46.18
N ASN A 543 -3.58 -11.45 -47.32
CA ASN A 543 -4.84 -10.70 -47.40
C ASN A 543 -6.10 -11.55 -47.12
N SER A 544 -6.01 -12.88 -47.14
CA SER A 544 -7.09 -13.78 -46.71
C SER A 544 -7.08 -14.11 -45.21
N GLY A 545 -6.17 -13.51 -44.44
CA GLY A 545 -6.12 -13.66 -42.98
C GLY A 545 -5.25 -14.81 -42.47
N ILE A 546 -4.40 -15.39 -43.32
CA ILE A 546 -3.37 -16.37 -42.93
C ILE A 546 -2.18 -15.64 -42.29
N SER A 547 -1.79 -16.04 -41.07
CA SER A 547 -0.67 -15.45 -40.32
C SER A 547 0.60 -16.31 -40.31
N PHE A 548 0.48 -17.64 -40.48
CA PHE A 548 1.63 -18.54 -40.56
C PHE A 548 1.50 -19.61 -41.66
N ALA A 549 2.62 -20.20 -42.07
CA ALA A 549 2.66 -21.32 -43.00
C ALA A 549 3.74 -22.35 -42.61
N MET A 550 3.38 -23.64 -42.54
CA MET A 550 4.34 -24.74 -42.41
C MET A 550 4.72 -25.24 -43.80
N LEU A 551 5.99 -25.08 -44.19
CA LEU A 551 6.43 -25.39 -45.55
C LEU A 551 7.16 -26.73 -45.60
N ARG A 552 6.81 -27.59 -46.56
CA ARG A 552 7.62 -28.80 -46.78
C ARG A 552 8.96 -28.38 -47.34
N CYS A 553 10.03 -28.62 -46.58
CA CYS A 553 11.37 -28.17 -46.94
C CYS A 553 12.16 -29.26 -47.67
N VAL A 554 11.96 -30.52 -47.28
CA VAL A 554 12.68 -31.68 -47.82
C VAL A 554 11.69 -32.80 -48.10
N LYS A 555 11.72 -33.31 -49.32
CA LYS A 555 10.88 -34.40 -49.83
C LYS A 555 11.71 -35.67 -50.10
N GLY A 556 11.00 -36.77 -50.26
CA GLY A 556 11.54 -38.08 -50.57
C GLY A 556 10.47 -39.07 -50.99
N SER A 557 10.86 -40.34 -51.13
CA SER A 557 9.94 -41.47 -51.38
C SER A 557 10.38 -42.79 -50.73
N ASN A 558 11.48 -42.75 -49.97
CA ASN A 558 12.12 -43.83 -49.21
C ASN A 558 13.32 -43.20 -48.45
N PRO A 559 13.93 -43.85 -47.44
CA PRO A 559 15.01 -43.25 -46.63
C PRO A 559 16.30 -42.88 -47.38
N ASN A 560 16.48 -43.33 -48.63
CA ASN A 560 17.65 -43.04 -49.45
C ASN A 560 17.38 -42.03 -50.59
N SER A 561 16.13 -41.56 -50.72
CA SER A 561 15.72 -40.50 -51.64
C SER A 561 15.37 -39.25 -50.83
N ILE A 562 16.30 -38.32 -50.70
CA ILE A 562 16.18 -37.09 -49.90
C ILE A 562 16.59 -35.90 -50.77
N SER A 563 15.70 -34.92 -50.96
CA SER A 563 15.94 -33.73 -51.78
C SER A 563 15.13 -32.53 -51.27
N VAL A 564 15.57 -31.30 -51.58
CA VAL A 564 14.77 -30.09 -51.27
C VAL A 564 13.47 -30.14 -52.08
N ASP A 565 12.35 -29.79 -51.45
CA ASP A 565 11.04 -29.69 -52.13
C ASP A 565 11.09 -28.61 -53.22
N ALA A 566 10.54 -28.88 -54.41
CA ALA A 566 10.74 -28.01 -55.58
C ALA A 566 10.07 -26.62 -55.44
N LYS A 567 9.23 -26.42 -54.43
CA LYS A 567 8.66 -25.12 -54.09
C LYS A 567 9.20 -24.49 -52.82
N PHE A 568 9.97 -25.19 -51.99
CA PHE A 568 10.45 -24.66 -50.70
C PHE A 568 11.07 -23.25 -50.82
N ASN A 569 12.08 -23.08 -51.68
CA ASN A 569 12.77 -21.79 -51.86
C ASN A 569 11.88 -20.67 -52.44
N GLN A 570 10.82 -21.02 -53.19
CA GLN A 570 9.84 -20.05 -53.69
C GLN A 570 8.81 -19.69 -52.61
N ASN A 571 8.43 -20.67 -51.79
CA ASN A 571 7.43 -20.53 -50.73
C ASN A 571 7.98 -19.78 -49.51
N ILE A 572 9.19 -20.09 -49.03
CA ILE A 572 9.79 -19.40 -47.88
C ILE A 572 10.00 -17.92 -48.18
N LYS A 573 10.58 -17.61 -49.36
CA LYS A 573 10.69 -16.24 -49.86
C LYS A 573 9.33 -15.55 -49.93
N GLY A 574 8.36 -16.19 -50.59
CA GLY A 574 7.04 -15.60 -50.81
C GLY A 574 6.27 -15.32 -49.51
N ALA A 575 6.30 -16.25 -48.56
CA ALA A 575 5.65 -16.10 -47.26
C ALA A 575 6.34 -15.00 -46.42
N SER A 576 7.66 -15.07 -46.24
CA SER A 576 8.41 -14.09 -45.43
C SER A 576 8.34 -12.68 -46.00
N ASP A 577 8.47 -12.51 -47.33
CA ASP A 577 8.36 -11.19 -47.99
C ASP A 577 6.95 -10.57 -47.85
N ASN A 578 5.91 -11.36 -47.53
CA ASN A 578 4.54 -10.89 -47.29
C ASN A 578 4.15 -10.87 -45.80
N GLY A 579 5.12 -11.02 -44.88
CA GLY A 579 4.88 -10.98 -43.44
C GLY A 579 4.02 -12.14 -42.91
N ILE A 580 4.18 -13.33 -43.50
CA ILE A 580 3.62 -14.59 -42.98
C ILE A 580 4.75 -15.33 -42.25
N SER A 581 4.51 -15.71 -40.99
CA SER A 581 5.47 -16.45 -40.17
C SER A 581 5.70 -17.85 -40.76
N VAL A 582 6.95 -18.21 -41.02
CA VAL A 582 7.30 -19.50 -41.64
C VAL A 582 7.74 -20.49 -40.58
N GLY A 583 7.21 -21.72 -40.65
CA GLY A 583 7.82 -22.93 -40.08
C GLY A 583 8.06 -23.94 -41.20
N VAL A 584 8.65 -25.09 -40.88
CA VAL A 584 8.90 -26.12 -41.91
C VAL A 584 8.61 -27.53 -41.40
N TYR A 585 8.38 -28.46 -42.33
CA TYR A 585 8.19 -29.86 -42.00
C TYR A 585 8.92 -30.84 -42.92
N ARG A 586 9.09 -32.06 -42.44
CA ARG A 586 9.68 -33.21 -43.13
C ARG A 586 8.87 -34.47 -42.84
N TYR A 587 8.06 -34.89 -43.82
CA TYR A 587 7.49 -36.23 -43.90
C TYR A 587 8.62 -37.25 -43.87
N SER A 588 8.68 -38.08 -42.83
CA SER A 588 9.80 -39.00 -42.63
C SER A 588 9.63 -40.30 -43.41
N TYR A 589 10.76 -40.79 -43.94
CA TYR A 589 10.88 -42.19 -44.37
C TYR A 589 12.00 -42.90 -43.59
N ALA A 590 12.41 -42.40 -42.43
CA ALA A 590 13.47 -43.01 -41.62
C ALA A 590 12.89 -43.99 -40.60
N ASP A 591 13.41 -45.22 -40.58
CA ASP A 591 13.24 -46.19 -39.49
C ASP A 591 14.51 -46.34 -38.63
N THR A 592 15.70 -46.11 -39.21
CA THR A 592 16.96 -46.13 -38.46
C THR A 592 17.40 -44.76 -37.93
N ALA A 593 18.16 -44.83 -36.84
CA ALA A 593 18.98 -43.74 -36.32
C ALA A 593 19.98 -43.16 -37.35
N SER A 594 20.32 -43.87 -38.44
CA SER A 594 21.23 -43.36 -39.48
C SER A 594 20.48 -42.40 -40.41
N GLU A 595 19.33 -42.82 -40.94
CA GLU A 595 18.54 -42.02 -41.88
C GLU A 595 17.88 -40.82 -41.21
N THR A 596 17.45 -40.97 -39.96
CA THR A 596 16.95 -39.86 -39.12
C THR A 596 17.94 -38.69 -39.08
N ARG A 597 19.24 -38.99 -38.98
CA ARG A 597 20.31 -37.96 -38.99
C ARG A 597 20.50 -37.35 -40.39
N LYS A 598 20.35 -38.14 -41.46
CA LYS A 598 20.35 -37.62 -42.85
C LYS A 598 19.19 -36.66 -43.06
N GLU A 599 17.98 -37.03 -42.65
CA GLU A 599 16.77 -36.21 -42.78
C GLU A 599 16.88 -34.90 -41.99
N ALA A 600 17.23 -34.97 -40.70
CA ALA A 600 17.38 -33.79 -39.85
C ALA A 600 18.43 -32.81 -40.39
N MET A 601 19.60 -33.31 -40.83
CA MET A 601 20.63 -32.46 -41.44
C MET A 601 20.21 -31.91 -42.81
N ALA A 602 19.47 -32.66 -43.63
CA ALA A 602 18.95 -32.16 -44.90
C ALA A 602 17.97 -30.98 -44.68
N VAL A 603 17.13 -31.05 -43.64
CA VAL A 603 16.22 -29.98 -43.25
C VAL A 603 16.97 -28.74 -42.77
N VAL A 604 17.92 -28.90 -41.84
CA VAL A 604 18.79 -27.80 -41.37
C VAL A 604 19.52 -27.13 -42.53
N ASN A 605 20.12 -27.92 -43.43
CA ASN A 605 20.82 -27.42 -44.61
C ASN A 605 19.86 -26.70 -45.58
N ALA A 606 18.62 -27.18 -45.77
CA ALA A 606 17.64 -26.53 -46.63
C ALA A 606 17.29 -25.13 -46.10
N ILE A 607 17.00 -25.00 -44.80
CA ILE A 607 16.69 -23.71 -44.16
C ILE A 607 17.88 -22.76 -44.32
N GLN A 608 19.09 -23.19 -43.95
CA GLN A 608 20.29 -22.35 -44.01
C GLN A 608 20.59 -21.88 -45.44
N ASN A 609 20.49 -22.77 -46.44
CA ASN A 609 20.73 -22.44 -47.84
C ASN A 609 19.64 -21.54 -48.46
N SER A 610 18.47 -21.40 -47.83
CA SER A 610 17.43 -20.48 -48.32
C SER A 610 17.79 -19.00 -48.10
N GLY A 611 18.63 -18.70 -47.10
CA GLY A 611 18.92 -17.34 -46.64
C GLY A 611 17.82 -16.69 -45.78
N TYR A 612 16.70 -17.37 -45.53
CA TYR A 612 15.58 -16.87 -44.74
C TYR A 612 15.58 -17.46 -43.32
N ARG A 613 15.17 -16.65 -42.33
CA ARG A 613 14.90 -17.11 -40.96
C ARG A 613 13.46 -17.61 -40.84
N ILE A 614 13.29 -18.79 -40.27
CA ILE A 614 11.98 -19.30 -39.82
C ILE A 614 11.63 -18.76 -38.42
N GLN A 615 10.34 -18.63 -38.15
CA GLN A 615 9.76 -18.20 -36.87
C GLN A 615 9.16 -19.40 -36.15
N TYR A 616 8.35 -20.18 -36.87
CA TYR A 616 7.70 -21.40 -36.37
C TYR A 616 8.66 -22.61 -36.38
N PRO A 617 8.30 -23.72 -35.69
CA PRO A 617 9.16 -24.88 -35.53
C PRO A 617 9.56 -25.61 -36.81
N ILE A 618 10.53 -26.49 -36.65
CA ILE A 618 10.76 -27.63 -37.54
C ILE A 618 9.92 -28.80 -37.01
N ALA A 619 8.84 -29.14 -37.72
CA ALA A 619 8.02 -30.30 -37.44
C ALA A 619 8.60 -31.57 -38.09
N TYR A 620 8.81 -32.61 -37.30
CA TYR A 620 9.09 -33.95 -37.81
C TYR A 620 7.76 -34.68 -37.97
N ASP A 621 7.47 -35.07 -39.20
CA ASP A 621 6.16 -35.56 -39.63
C ASP A 621 6.21 -37.09 -39.75
N ILE A 622 5.41 -37.74 -38.89
CA ILE A 622 5.50 -39.14 -38.49
C ILE A 622 4.15 -39.82 -38.73
N GLU A 623 3.98 -40.39 -39.93
CA GLU A 623 2.75 -41.09 -40.32
C GLU A 623 2.90 -42.22 -41.36
N ASP A 624 4.12 -42.58 -41.80
CA ASP A 624 4.29 -43.65 -42.80
C ASP A 624 4.09 -45.05 -42.19
N GLU A 625 2.90 -45.64 -42.43
CA GLU A 625 2.54 -46.98 -41.95
C GLU A 625 3.36 -48.12 -42.59
N ASN A 626 4.08 -47.90 -43.70
CA ASN A 626 4.86 -48.95 -44.39
C ASN A 626 6.31 -49.04 -43.90
N VAL A 627 6.87 -47.94 -43.38
CA VAL A 627 8.24 -47.84 -42.86
C VAL A 627 8.25 -47.71 -41.34
N GLN A 628 7.45 -46.80 -40.80
CA GLN A 628 7.40 -46.51 -39.36
C GLN A 628 6.27 -47.26 -38.65
N GLY A 629 5.29 -47.77 -39.39
CA GLY A 629 4.12 -48.46 -38.83
C GLY A 629 4.43 -49.73 -38.03
N ASP A 630 5.47 -50.47 -38.44
CA ASP A 630 5.95 -51.70 -37.79
C ASP A 630 6.97 -51.46 -36.65
N LEU A 631 7.41 -50.21 -36.43
CA LEU A 631 8.33 -49.89 -35.34
C LEU A 631 7.66 -50.02 -33.97
N SER A 632 8.39 -50.57 -33.00
CA SER A 632 7.96 -50.48 -31.61
C SER A 632 7.96 -49.03 -31.12
N LYS A 633 7.09 -48.71 -30.15
CA LYS A 633 7.05 -47.40 -29.47
C LYS A 633 8.43 -46.89 -29.08
N ALA A 634 9.32 -47.78 -28.62
CA ALA A 634 10.68 -47.44 -28.20
C ALA A 634 11.57 -46.99 -29.36
N GLN A 635 11.57 -47.71 -30.48
CA GLN A 635 12.34 -47.35 -31.69
C GLN A 635 11.83 -46.03 -32.29
N LEU A 636 10.51 -45.88 -32.42
CA LEU A 636 9.90 -44.64 -32.93
C LEU A 636 10.25 -43.43 -32.04
N THR A 637 10.28 -43.63 -30.72
CA THR A 637 10.69 -42.63 -29.74
C THR A 637 12.18 -42.31 -29.81
N GLU A 638 13.04 -43.27 -30.12
CA GLU A 638 14.48 -43.03 -30.31
C GLU A 638 14.72 -42.14 -31.55
N ILE A 639 14.11 -42.43 -32.70
CA ILE A 639 14.29 -41.61 -33.90
C ILE A 639 13.72 -40.20 -33.72
N ILE A 640 12.56 -40.02 -33.07
CA ILE A 640 12.02 -38.70 -32.76
C ILE A 640 12.98 -37.92 -31.85
N LYS A 641 13.59 -38.56 -30.83
CA LYS A 641 14.60 -37.92 -29.96
C LYS A 641 15.89 -37.55 -30.70
N ILE A 642 16.33 -38.35 -31.68
CA ILE A 642 17.50 -38.05 -32.52
C ILE A 642 17.24 -36.85 -33.42
N PHE A 643 16.07 -36.78 -34.07
CA PHE A 643 15.70 -35.64 -34.91
C PHE A 643 15.59 -34.36 -34.10
N LYS A 644 14.86 -34.41 -32.95
CA LYS A 644 14.77 -33.31 -31.97
C LYS A 644 16.15 -32.79 -31.60
N GLY A 645 17.04 -33.68 -31.17
CA GLY A 645 18.38 -33.32 -30.72
C GLY A 645 19.23 -32.64 -31.80
N ILE A 646 19.04 -32.96 -33.08
CA ILE A 646 19.72 -32.24 -34.17
C ILE A 646 19.10 -30.87 -34.42
N VAL A 647 17.77 -30.77 -34.43
CA VAL A 647 17.03 -29.51 -34.62
C VAL A 647 17.41 -28.47 -33.55
N GLU A 648 17.35 -28.85 -32.27
CA GLU A 648 17.60 -27.95 -31.14
C GLU A 648 19.08 -27.54 -31.04
N ASN A 649 20.02 -28.45 -31.33
CA ASN A 649 21.46 -28.12 -31.36
C ASN A 649 21.85 -27.13 -32.49
N HIS A 650 20.99 -26.96 -33.51
CA HIS A 650 21.17 -25.92 -34.54
C HIS A 650 20.39 -24.63 -34.26
N GLY A 651 19.80 -24.50 -33.05
CA GLY A 651 19.10 -23.28 -32.61
C GLY A 651 17.67 -23.13 -33.14
N TYR A 652 17.09 -24.17 -33.71
CA TYR A 652 15.69 -24.20 -34.16
C TYR A 652 14.80 -24.88 -33.12
N LYS A 653 13.54 -24.45 -33.00
CA LYS A 653 12.55 -25.14 -32.16
C LYS A 653 12.06 -26.40 -32.87
N PHE A 654 12.06 -27.53 -32.16
CA PHE A 654 11.47 -28.79 -32.59
C PHE A 654 9.95 -28.87 -32.32
N MET A 655 9.27 -29.71 -33.08
CA MET A 655 7.84 -30.04 -32.98
C MET A 655 7.58 -31.45 -33.52
N ILE A 656 6.59 -32.17 -32.97
CA ILE A 656 6.09 -33.42 -33.53
C ILE A 656 4.84 -33.12 -34.37
N TYR A 657 4.81 -33.57 -35.63
CA TYR A 657 3.55 -33.70 -36.38
C TYR A 657 3.14 -35.16 -36.49
N ALA A 658 1.87 -35.44 -36.20
CA ALA A 658 1.23 -36.72 -36.47
C ALA A 658 -0.31 -36.58 -36.39
N ASN A 659 -1.03 -37.51 -37.02
CA ASN A 659 -2.47 -37.65 -36.81
C ASN A 659 -2.79 -38.22 -35.41
N LYS A 660 -4.02 -38.00 -34.92
CA LYS A 660 -4.41 -38.41 -33.55
C LYS A 660 -4.15 -39.90 -33.26
N ASN A 661 -4.36 -40.80 -34.22
CA ASN A 661 -4.16 -42.23 -33.99
C ASN A 661 -2.68 -42.55 -33.67
N TRP A 662 -1.74 -41.87 -34.33
CA TRP A 662 -0.32 -42.04 -34.06
C TRP A 662 0.09 -41.46 -32.70
N LEU A 663 -0.44 -40.28 -32.33
CA LEU A 663 -0.20 -39.66 -31.01
C LEU A 663 -0.82 -40.45 -29.83
N ASP A 664 -1.94 -41.13 -30.04
CA ASP A 664 -2.55 -42.03 -29.06
C ASP A 664 -1.78 -43.37 -28.99
N ASN A 665 -1.59 -44.03 -30.14
CA ASN A 665 -1.38 -45.47 -30.22
C ASN A 665 0.01 -45.90 -30.73
N LYS A 666 0.75 -45.05 -31.47
CA LYS A 666 2.07 -45.41 -32.03
C LYS A 666 3.24 -44.79 -31.25
N ILE A 667 3.18 -43.48 -30.97
CA ILE A 667 4.25 -42.73 -30.30
C ILE A 667 4.15 -42.91 -28.77
N ASP A 668 5.28 -42.91 -28.04
CA ASP A 668 5.27 -42.74 -26.58
C ASP A 668 5.27 -41.25 -26.23
N MET A 669 4.11 -40.60 -26.26
CA MET A 669 4.02 -39.16 -25.98
C MET A 669 4.45 -38.78 -24.55
N LYS A 670 4.55 -39.74 -23.61
CA LYS A 670 5.11 -39.47 -22.27
C LYS A 670 6.59 -39.13 -22.29
N SER A 671 7.32 -39.63 -23.30
CA SER A 671 8.69 -39.20 -23.58
C SER A 671 8.82 -37.75 -24.08
N PHE A 672 7.68 -37.05 -24.27
CA PHE A 672 7.56 -35.76 -24.92
C PHE A 672 6.53 -34.85 -24.23
N GLU A 673 6.35 -34.97 -22.91
CA GLU A 673 5.30 -34.27 -22.14
C GLU A 673 5.30 -32.73 -22.32
N ASP A 674 6.49 -32.11 -22.34
CA ASP A 674 6.66 -30.67 -22.57
C ASP A 674 6.73 -30.27 -24.07
N GLU A 675 6.70 -31.23 -24.99
CA GLU A 675 6.99 -30.97 -26.40
C GLU A 675 5.84 -30.32 -27.15
N ASP A 676 6.14 -29.46 -28.13
CA ASP A 676 5.12 -28.85 -28.98
C ASP A 676 4.63 -29.83 -30.05
N VAL A 677 3.31 -29.97 -30.18
CA VAL A 677 2.63 -30.91 -31.07
C VAL A 677 1.76 -30.16 -32.08
N TRP A 678 1.91 -30.56 -33.34
CA TRP A 678 1.02 -30.24 -34.44
C TRP A 678 0.18 -31.47 -34.78
N ILE A 679 -1.13 -31.43 -34.50
CA ILE A 679 -2.01 -32.59 -34.65
C ILE A 679 -2.87 -32.51 -35.92
N ALA A 680 -2.85 -33.56 -36.73
CA ALA A 680 -3.82 -33.77 -37.78
C ALA A 680 -5.10 -34.44 -37.25
N ARG A 681 -6.24 -33.76 -37.40
CA ARG A 681 -7.58 -34.32 -37.11
C ARG A 681 -8.67 -33.56 -37.87
N TYR A 682 -9.06 -34.08 -39.03
CA TYR A 682 -10.04 -33.43 -39.90
C TYR A 682 -11.45 -33.44 -39.31
N ARG A 683 -11.92 -32.26 -38.89
CA ARG A 683 -13.23 -31.93 -38.34
C ARG A 683 -13.42 -30.44 -38.56
N ASP A 684 -14.29 -30.07 -39.49
CA ASP A 684 -14.46 -28.68 -39.96
C ASP A 684 -14.51 -27.68 -38.79
N TYR A 685 -13.65 -26.65 -38.86
CA TYR A 685 -13.36 -25.84 -37.67
C TYR A 685 -14.61 -25.18 -37.09
N THR A 686 -14.91 -25.53 -35.84
CA THR A 686 -15.77 -24.75 -34.97
C THR A 686 -15.04 -24.54 -33.63
N PRO A 687 -15.13 -23.34 -33.01
CA PRO A 687 -14.40 -23.04 -31.77
C PRO A 687 -14.70 -24.00 -30.60
N SER A 688 -15.84 -24.69 -30.64
CA SER A 688 -16.30 -25.62 -29.60
C SER A 688 -15.90 -27.09 -29.83
N LEU A 689 -15.46 -27.50 -31.04
CA LEU A 689 -15.03 -28.88 -31.30
C LEU A 689 -13.61 -29.14 -30.81
N GLY A 690 -12.68 -28.24 -31.15
CA GLY A 690 -11.25 -28.34 -30.86
C GLY A 690 -10.54 -29.57 -31.46
N HIS A 691 -9.22 -29.62 -31.29
CA HIS A 691 -8.40 -30.76 -31.67
C HIS A 691 -8.78 -32.05 -30.90
N GLY A 692 -9.26 -31.92 -29.65
CA GLY A 692 -9.79 -33.02 -28.83
C GLY A 692 -8.82 -34.17 -28.60
N TYR A 693 -7.54 -33.87 -28.48
CA TYR A 693 -6.49 -34.76 -27.97
C TYR A 693 -6.20 -34.39 -26.52
N THR A 694 -5.98 -35.40 -25.69
CA THR A 694 -5.88 -35.26 -24.22
C THR A 694 -4.75 -36.14 -23.65
N GLY A 695 -3.77 -36.47 -24.50
CA GLY A 695 -2.55 -37.15 -24.07
C GLY A 695 -1.45 -36.16 -23.70
N ALA A 696 -0.22 -36.65 -23.61
CA ALA A 696 0.97 -35.86 -23.32
C ALA A 696 1.44 -35.04 -24.54
N GLY A 697 2.17 -33.95 -24.30
CA GLY A 697 2.60 -33.00 -25.32
C GLY A 697 1.63 -31.82 -25.48
N ASN A 698 2.21 -30.64 -25.70
CA ASN A 698 1.50 -29.37 -25.82
C ASN A 698 0.98 -29.18 -27.26
N VAL A 699 -0.32 -29.42 -27.49
CA VAL A 699 -0.92 -29.14 -28.80
C VAL A 699 -0.95 -27.63 -29.06
N THR A 700 -0.14 -27.20 -30.02
CA THR A 700 0.09 -25.79 -30.36
C THR A 700 -0.34 -25.46 -31.78
N ILE A 701 -0.50 -26.47 -32.64
CA ILE A 701 -1.12 -26.35 -33.97
C ILE A 701 -2.11 -27.51 -34.17
N TRP A 702 -3.27 -27.23 -34.76
CA TRP A 702 -4.26 -28.22 -35.17
C TRP A 702 -4.57 -28.07 -36.67
N GLN A 703 -4.23 -29.09 -37.45
CA GLN A 703 -4.67 -29.24 -38.84
C GLN A 703 -6.09 -29.82 -38.85
N TYR A 704 -7.06 -29.01 -39.26
CA TYR A 704 -8.49 -29.29 -39.08
C TYR A 704 -9.22 -29.66 -40.37
N SER A 705 -8.60 -29.47 -41.55
CA SER A 705 -9.16 -29.82 -42.86
C SER A 705 -8.06 -30.02 -43.90
N ASP A 706 -8.22 -31.04 -44.74
CA ASP A 706 -7.44 -31.34 -45.95
C ASP A 706 -8.02 -30.65 -47.22
N ARG A 707 -9.08 -29.84 -47.05
CA ARG A 707 -9.97 -29.36 -48.14
C ARG A 707 -10.24 -27.86 -48.09
N GLY A 708 -9.34 -27.10 -47.49
CA GLY A 708 -9.40 -25.63 -47.49
C GLY A 708 -9.35 -25.04 -48.90
N THR A 709 -9.82 -23.79 -49.01
CA THR A 709 -9.70 -22.99 -50.23
C THR A 709 -9.19 -21.61 -49.84
N VAL A 710 -7.95 -21.30 -50.24
CA VAL A 710 -7.25 -20.06 -49.83
C VAL A 710 -7.00 -19.18 -51.06
N PRO A 711 -7.49 -17.92 -51.09
CA PRO A 711 -7.23 -16.99 -52.17
C PRO A 711 -5.73 -16.85 -52.48
N GLY A 712 -5.34 -17.27 -53.69
CA GLY A 712 -3.93 -17.25 -54.14
C GLY A 712 -3.28 -18.61 -54.28
N ILE A 713 -3.93 -19.69 -53.85
CA ILE A 713 -3.54 -21.08 -54.08
C ILE A 713 -4.55 -21.73 -55.05
N GLN A 714 -4.14 -22.76 -55.79
CA GLN A 714 -5.02 -23.54 -56.67
C GLN A 714 -5.23 -24.94 -56.10
N GLY A 715 -6.47 -25.43 -56.12
CA GLY A 715 -6.84 -26.72 -55.52
C GLY A 715 -7.12 -26.63 -54.03
N ALA A 716 -7.08 -27.78 -53.37
CA ALA A 716 -7.22 -27.90 -51.91
C ALA A 716 -5.97 -27.39 -51.18
N VAL A 717 -6.16 -26.97 -49.93
CA VAL A 717 -5.11 -26.49 -49.04
C VAL A 717 -5.36 -27.04 -47.64
N ASP A 718 -4.32 -27.54 -47.01
CA ASP A 718 -4.36 -28.02 -45.64
C ASP A 718 -4.43 -26.85 -44.66
N MET A 719 -5.45 -26.86 -43.79
CA MET A 719 -5.85 -25.71 -42.97
C MET A 719 -5.54 -25.92 -41.49
N ASN A 720 -4.94 -24.90 -40.87
CA ASN A 720 -4.41 -24.98 -39.51
C ASN A 720 -4.94 -23.88 -38.59
N ILE A 721 -5.11 -24.23 -37.31
CA ILE A 721 -5.24 -23.27 -36.21
C ILE A 721 -3.99 -23.35 -35.33
N GLY A 722 -3.31 -22.23 -35.13
CA GLY A 722 -2.23 -22.08 -34.16
C GLY A 722 -2.74 -21.50 -32.84
N TYR A 723 -2.25 -22.03 -31.73
CA TYR A 723 -2.58 -21.62 -30.35
C TYR A 723 -1.42 -20.90 -29.63
N LYS A 724 -0.29 -20.70 -30.32
CA LYS A 724 0.98 -20.23 -29.73
C LYS A 724 1.80 -19.47 -30.76
N GLU A 725 2.38 -18.34 -30.37
CA GLU A 725 3.48 -17.66 -31.09
C GLU A 725 4.87 -18.21 -30.69
N TYR A 726 5.84 -18.11 -31.61
CA TYR A 726 7.20 -18.66 -31.51
C TYR A 726 8.28 -17.58 -31.68
#